data_AF-A0A374W8H9-F1
#
_entry.id   AF-A0A374W8H9-F1
#
_cell.length_a   1.000
_cell.length_b   1.000
_cell.length_c   1.000
_cell.angle_alpha   90.00
_cell.angle_beta   90.00
_cell.angle_gamma   90.00
#
_symmetry.space_group_name_H-M   'P 1'
#
loop_
_entity.id
_entity.type
_entity.pdbx_description
1 polymer ?
#
loop_
_entity_poly.entity_id
_entity_poly.type
_entity_poly.pdbx_seq_one_letter_code
_entity_poly.pdbx_strand_id
1 'polypeptide(L)'
;MKRRIERITTVFSGPFSKKRNGLRKSISLLLLGMMGLAASCISEEEIYPSESGGSQTDREVNFLIAVPYAAPTGTQTGTQSRAIETDQENAIDNIYVLAFKVEYEQNGTIKSETYDYSAIGIKSATNTEGASSQSFTVKVKVKYYDQRFVVITNAEDAVTALTGDPNTWIGKDKADMLANLKVSLGQTEDRWKVISASDYTAFPMWGESGAEKITGSTNSLSMAIPMLRMIAKINVQLDETVSGLTNKFKMKSVHLYNTNTSGHVVPSIAAVKEEIRNTSQRYLFVEEPTVPSDAVLSKGPIEYTDFTAPGTPDVAMKGAIYTFETKAPSNEDRMKATCLVIGGLYGDDTNETYYRVDFFESDGKTLRDILRNYQYVVNITDVKGRGHESVDVAYKSKSVNMVAEILYWNEAGLGNNVFDGQNILSVSQDSYFFSRDAKISKEEDNVLSIMTDYKTTATAGKSGWYVEKIVDATDGTTKVGWVDLSPDQGVADNPAEVFLTVEENKTTTERSAIIWIAAGRLRYPVKVTQSLTPALGIQVVDGNNKPITELVFAGVNPATQTFTVNWQPKDADLTVINAQVGTEAFPSNSGAPTSGMVPAGNGGTKTYTIQPLAFTADELDESKGGNPFLEKVSKIDFTTTNGISFANASIFLRQINYNFVVSGTTDYILDGSTYSFNVKSNTGWRIERITEHPKGGSTPMLQFQPGDNMIEGETGGYNTTNGETITFSVITDPTQTISGTIDVVFASPDGLFSDVTVTLNIVNNVWARSNIVWVSKPNDPNYPEGGYLTFAVTPADNATIPANSQGVFFQWGSLVAISPAPLPGSTDTGYNAGKYPSGHILFDPRPSGTTYNYAWTNIPYISETTGKFGAYYEDAFKDYGEDGSGFNATVGKGDICRYISARHWVSGNWRLPSPAEYTKLNNEGNVSTGGFSTVTVPDGDDNAYGYYKCNAGYWVGTNDNTSLDKSNPTMGIFLPAEGVRHTTQKARLLVANKEGYLWTNAGVASNGYGGVTLFTTSSISTSQSIDRTHGIAVRCIRE
;
A
#
# COMPACT_ATOMS: atom_id res chain seq x y z
N MET A 1 29.61 -60.18 -30.01
CA MET A 1 29.82 -60.82 -28.70
C MET A 1 28.55 -60.61 -27.90
N LYS A 2 27.63 -61.58 -27.92
CA LYS A 2 27.36 -62.62 -26.89
C LYS A 2 26.84 -62.00 -25.58
N ARG A 3 25.69 -62.37 -25.01
CA ARG A 3 24.65 -63.38 -25.30
C ARG A 3 23.54 -63.18 -24.23
N ARG A 4 22.25 -63.31 -24.63
CA ARG A 4 21.15 -64.12 -24.03
C ARG A 4 20.91 -64.01 -22.49
N ILE A 5 19.69 -63.95 -21.93
CA ILE A 5 18.37 -64.55 -22.29
C ILE A 5 17.36 -64.01 -21.24
N GLU A 6 16.19 -63.48 -21.66
CA GLU A 6 14.82 -64.03 -21.41
C GLU A 6 14.21 -63.77 -20.02
N ARG A 7 12.90 -63.57 -19.81
CA ARG A 7 11.71 -63.33 -20.63
C ARG A 7 10.51 -63.21 -19.67
N ILE A 8 9.40 -62.68 -20.21
CA ILE A 8 7.98 -62.96 -19.89
C ILE A 8 7.33 -62.06 -18.81
N THR A 9 6.54 -61.02 -19.15
CA THR A 9 5.10 -60.97 -19.55
C THR A 9 4.15 -61.71 -18.59
N THR A 10 2.96 -61.27 -18.20
CA THR A 10 1.87 -60.54 -18.88
C THR A 10 0.75 -60.28 -17.87
N VAL A 11 0.02 -59.16 -18.02
CA VAL A 11 -1.46 -59.02 -17.98
C VAL A 11 -2.24 -59.50 -16.75
N PHE A 12 -2.96 -58.60 -16.07
CA PHE A 12 -4.42 -58.71 -15.91
C PHE A 12 -5.07 -57.38 -15.51
N SER A 13 -6.27 -57.21 -16.05
CA SER A 13 -7.17 -56.08 -16.18
C SER A 13 -8.03 -55.74 -14.95
N GLY A 14 -8.16 -54.43 -14.67
CA GLY A 14 -9.35 -53.74 -14.11
C GLY A 14 -9.90 -54.17 -12.73
N PRO A 15 -11.04 -53.61 -12.28
CA PRO A 15 -11.35 -52.18 -12.14
C PRO A 15 -12.00 -51.88 -10.75
N PHE A 16 -12.53 -50.65 -10.58
CA PHE A 16 -13.59 -50.26 -9.62
C PHE A 16 -13.24 -49.93 -8.13
N SER A 17 -13.43 -48.63 -7.84
CA SER A 17 -14.44 -48.10 -6.88
C SER A 17 -14.19 -48.06 -5.36
N LYS A 18 -14.34 -46.81 -4.86
CA LYS A 18 -14.99 -46.34 -3.61
C LYS A 18 -14.22 -46.36 -2.29
N LYS A 19 -13.97 -45.13 -1.82
CA LYS A 19 -14.34 -44.55 -0.50
C LYS A 19 -14.82 -45.55 0.57
N ARG A 20 -14.13 -45.58 1.73
CA ARG A 20 -14.67 -45.12 3.04
C ARG A 20 -13.67 -45.29 4.19
N ASN A 21 -13.57 -44.20 4.97
CA ASN A 21 -13.31 -44.06 6.40
C ASN A 21 -13.26 -45.33 7.28
N GLY A 22 -12.33 -45.33 8.23
CA GLY A 22 -12.72 -45.38 9.65
C GLY A 22 -12.21 -46.55 10.52
N LEU A 23 -11.25 -46.20 11.39
CA LEU A 23 -11.36 -46.29 12.86
C LEU A 23 -10.97 -47.59 13.62
N ARG A 24 -9.76 -47.51 14.23
CA ARG A 24 -9.35 -47.80 15.64
C ARG A 24 -9.44 -49.20 16.27
N LYS A 25 -8.34 -49.58 16.95
CA LYS A 25 -8.16 -49.97 18.39
C LYS A 25 -6.67 -50.31 18.62
N SER A 26 -5.93 -50.00 19.70
CA SER A 26 -6.17 -49.66 21.12
C SER A 26 -4.93 -48.88 21.66
N ILE A 27 -5.03 -47.71 22.31
CA ILE A 27 -5.12 -47.41 23.76
C ILE A 27 -4.02 -48.03 24.67
N SER A 28 -3.09 -47.19 25.16
CA SER A 28 -3.01 -46.79 26.59
C SER A 28 -2.02 -45.64 26.84
N LEU A 29 -2.52 -44.64 27.56
CA LEU A 29 -1.94 -43.38 28.04
C LEU A 29 -0.95 -43.58 29.19
N LEU A 30 0.04 -42.68 29.33
CA LEU A 30 0.30 -41.99 30.61
C LEU A 30 1.06 -40.66 30.42
N LEU A 31 0.30 -39.57 30.62
CA LEU A 31 0.56 -38.19 31.08
C LEU A 31 1.85 -37.37 30.75
N LEU A 32 1.55 -36.18 30.21
CA LEU A 32 2.04 -34.82 30.54
C LEU A 32 3.54 -34.58 30.83
N GLY A 33 4.17 -33.78 29.96
CA GLY A 33 5.42 -33.06 30.24
C GLY A 33 5.85 -32.23 29.02
N MET A 34 5.47 -30.95 29.01
CA MET A 34 5.79 -29.96 27.97
C MET A 34 7.29 -29.66 27.87
N MET A 35 7.73 -29.52 26.62
CA MET A 35 8.67 -28.53 26.07
C MET A 35 9.90 -28.10 26.89
N GLY A 36 11.09 -28.40 26.34
CA GLY A 36 12.34 -27.76 26.70
C GLY A 36 13.55 -28.29 25.92
N LEU A 37 13.96 -27.53 24.90
CA LEU A 37 15.34 -27.37 24.39
C LEU A 37 16.10 -28.58 23.78
N ALA A 38 16.40 -28.46 22.48
CA ALA A 38 17.76 -28.27 21.94
C ALA A 38 17.93 -28.94 20.56
N ALA A 39 18.08 -28.13 19.51
CA ALA A 39 18.84 -28.45 18.30
C ALA A 39 19.26 -27.15 17.58
N SER A 40 20.47 -26.69 17.86
CA SER A 40 21.32 -25.89 16.96
C SER A 40 22.04 -26.86 16.00
N CYS A 41 22.43 -26.57 14.76
CA CYS A 41 22.93 -25.35 14.12
C CYS A 41 22.66 -25.42 12.59
N ILE A 42 22.42 -24.29 11.92
CA ILE A 42 23.11 -23.90 10.66
C ILE A 42 23.25 -22.34 10.63
N SER A 43 24.37 -21.90 10.04
CA SER A 43 25.08 -20.62 9.87
C SER A 43 24.37 -19.26 9.85
N GLU A 44 25.01 -18.34 10.60
CA GLU A 44 25.31 -16.90 10.36
C GLU A 44 24.36 -16.06 9.49
N GLU A 45 23.57 -15.23 10.17
CA GLU A 45 22.79 -14.12 9.62
C GLU A 45 23.51 -12.80 9.92
N GLU A 46 23.89 -12.09 8.87
CA GLU A 46 24.48 -10.76 8.93
C GLU A 46 23.39 -9.77 9.37
N ILE A 47 23.52 -9.23 10.58
CA ILE A 47 22.57 -8.31 11.20
C ILE A 47 22.71 -6.94 10.51
N TYR A 48 21.67 -6.54 9.79
CA TYR A 48 21.33 -5.13 9.52
C TYR A 48 20.01 -4.77 10.22
N PRO A 49 19.83 -3.51 10.66
CA PRO A 49 18.82 -3.14 11.66
C PRO A 49 17.41 -3.24 11.10
N SER A 50 16.51 -3.85 11.88
CA SER A 50 15.10 -4.03 11.56
C SER A 50 14.27 -2.81 11.95
N GLU A 51 13.53 -2.25 10.98
CA GLU A 51 12.31 -1.48 11.23
C GLU A 51 11.09 -2.42 11.34
N SER A 52 10.17 -2.04 12.21
CA SER A 52 9.12 -2.83 12.84
C SER A 52 7.99 -3.29 11.92
N GLY A 53 7.68 -4.60 11.99
CA GLY A 53 6.33 -4.99 12.41
C GLY A 53 5.22 -5.14 11.36
N GLY A 54 5.49 -5.13 10.07
CA GLY A 54 4.73 -6.00 9.16
C GLY A 54 5.38 -7.38 9.25
N SER A 55 4.66 -8.43 9.63
CA SER A 55 5.16 -9.79 9.31
C SER A 55 5.57 -9.74 7.84
N GLN A 56 6.78 -10.21 7.52
CA GLN A 56 7.29 -10.33 6.15
C GLN A 56 6.40 -11.35 5.42
N THR A 57 5.18 -10.95 5.11
CA THR A 57 4.14 -11.82 4.60
C THR A 57 4.21 -11.81 3.10
N ASP A 58 4.02 -12.99 2.55
CA ASP A 58 3.67 -13.14 1.15
C ASP A 58 2.31 -12.46 0.91
N ARG A 59 2.21 -11.71 -0.18
CA ARG A 59 0.98 -11.13 -0.72
C ARG A 59 0.58 -11.90 -1.97
N GLU A 60 -0.69 -12.29 -2.05
CA GLU A 60 -1.26 -12.80 -3.31
C GLU A 60 -1.57 -11.62 -4.23
N VAL A 61 -0.89 -11.57 -5.37
CA VAL A 61 -1.04 -10.52 -6.40
C VAL A 61 -1.47 -11.17 -7.71
N ASN A 62 -2.45 -10.58 -8.39
CA ASN A 62 -2.88 -11.01 -9.71
C ASN A 62 -1.98 -10.43 -10.81
N PHE A 63 -1.48 -11.30 -11.66
CA PHE A 63 -0.66 -10.98 -12.83
C PHE A 63 -1.52 -11.18 -14.07
N LEU A 64 -1.43 -10.23 -15.00
CA LEU A 64 -2.02 -10.34 -16.33
C LEU A 64 -0.89 -10.47 -17.33
N ILE A 65 -0.93 -11.48 -18.19
CA ILE A 65 0.01 -11.66 -19.30
C ILE A 65 -0.72 -11.56 -20.63
N ALA A 66 -0.06 -10.95 -21.62
CA ALA A 66 -0.51 -10.92 -23.00
C ALA A 66 0.34 -11.91 -23.80
N VAL A 67 -0.26 -12.99 -24.28
CA VAL A 67 0.43 -13.98 -25.11
C VAL A 67 0.42 -13.54 -26.58
N PRO A 68 1.43 -13.92 -27.38
CA PRO A 68 1.43 -13.65 -28.82
C PRO A 68 0.20 -14.27 -29.50
N TYR A 69 -0.74 -13.42 -29.90
CA TYR A 69 -1.99 -13.85 -30.50
C TYR A 69 -1.95 -13.67 -32.02
N ALA A 70 -1.85 -14.79 -32.73
CA ALA A 70 -2.27 -14.89 -34.12
C ALA A 70 -3.76 -15.31 -34.10
N ALA A 71 -4.66 -14.50 -34.65
CA ALA A 71 -6.05 -14.91 -34.78
C ALA A 71 -6.13 -16.18 -35.64
N PRO A 72 -6.97 -17.17 -35.28
CA PRO A 72 -7.17 -18.36 -36.10
C PRO A 72 -7.61 -17.95 -37.50
N THR A 73 -6.81 -18.25 -38.52
CA THR A 73 -7.21 -18.08 -39.92
C THR A 73 -8.30 -19.07 -40.26
N GLY A 74 -9.56 -18.65 -40.16
CA GLY A 74 -10.71 -19.33 -40.76
C GLY A 74 -11.04 -20.72 -40.20
N THR A 75 -12.29 -21.12 -40.43
CA THR A 75 -12.90 -22.35 -39.95
C THR A 75 -12.14 -23.60 -40.42
N GLN A 76 -11.34 -24.24 -39.56
CA GLN A 76 -10.90 -25.61 -39.77
C GLN A 76 -11.97 -26.57 -39.22
N THR A 77 -13.01 -26.84 -40.01
CA THR A 77 -13.90 -27.98 -39.74
C THR A 77 -13.24 -29.26 -40.27
N GLY A 78 -12.42 -29.89 -39.44
CA GLY A 78 -11.90 -31.23 -39.69
C GLY A 78 -11.42 -31.84 -38.38
N THR A 79 -11.80 -33.09 -38.10
CA THR A 79 -11.33 -33.83 -36.93
C THR A 79 -9.82 -34.07 -37.07
N GLN A 80 -9.00 -33.18 -36.52
CA GLN A 80 -7.55 -33.31 -36.52
C GLN A 80 -7.13 -34.40 -35.55
N SER A 81 -6.29 -35.33 -36.02
CA SER A 81 -5.78 -36.40 -35.15
C SER A 81 -4.33 -36.23 -34.74
N ARG A 82 -3.55 -35.33 -35.40
CA ARG A 82 -2.09 -35.32 -35.27
C ARG A 82 -1.31 -33.98 -35.32
N ALA A 83 -1.96 -32.82 -35.29
CA ALA A 83 -1.26 -31.53 -35.25
C ALA A 83 -1.82 -30.62 -34.14
N ILE A 84 -1.06 -29.57 -33.79
CA ILE A 84 -1.44 -28.58 -32.78
C ILE A 84 -1.96 -27.29 -33.42
N GLU A 85 -2.95 -26.65 -32.80
CA GLU A 85 -3.54 -25.38 -33.25
C GLU A 85 -3.08 -24.20 -32.38
N THR A 86 -3.54 -22.98 -32.70
CA THR A 86 -3.25 -21.75 -31.96
C THR A 86 -3.43 -21.89 -30.45
N ASP A 87 -4.41 -22.68 -30.00
CA ASP A 87 -4.68 -22.92 -28.58
C ASP A 87 -3.49 -23.58 -27.88
N GLN A 88 -2.92 -24.62 -28.49
CA GLN A 88 -1.75 -25.33 -27.96
C GLN A 88 -0.46 -24.53 -28.13
N GLU A 89 -0.31 -23.75 -29.20
CA GLU A 89 0.80 -22.80 -29.36
C GLU A 89 0.80 -21.70 -28.28
N ASN A 90 -0.36 -21.45 -27.67
CA ASN A 90 -0.60 -20.50 -26.58
C ASN A 90 -0.88 -21.16 -25.23
N ALA A 91 -0.71 -22.48 -25.14
CA ALA A 91 -0.96 -23.19 -23.90
C ALA A 91 0.04 -22.76 -22.82
N ILE A 92 -0.47 -22.66 -21.59
CA ILE A 92 0.30 -22.33 -20.41
C ILE A 92 -0.04 -23.39 -19.37
N ASP A 93 0.89 -24.31 -19.17
CA ASP A 93 0.78 -25.44 -18.27
C ASP A 93 1.37 -25.11 -16.89
N ASN A 94 2.52 -24.45 -16.88
CA ASN A 94 3.23 -24.03 -15.68
C ASN A 94 3.74 -22.60 -15.80
N ILE A 95 3.75 -21.88 -14.68
CA ILE A 95 4.13 -20.46 -14.58
C ILE A 95 5.10 -20.30 -13.41
N TYR A 96 6.28 -19.76 -13.69
CA TYR A 96 7.29 -19.40 -12.71
C TYR A 96 7.56 -17.91 -12.78
N VAL A 97 7.76 -17.32 -11.61
CA VAL A 97 8.06 -15.90 -11.46
C VAL A 97 9.37 -15.74 -10.71
N LEU A 98 10.35 -15.09 -11.34
CA LEU A 98 11.62 -14.73 -10.74
C LEU A 98 11.54 -13.24 -10.37
N ALA A 99 11.72 -12.93 -9.09
CA ALA A 99 11.67 -11.57 -8.56
C ALA A 99 13.09 -11.01 -8.42
N PHE A 100 13.29 -9.81 -8.95
CA PHE A 100 14.55 -9.08 -8.91
C PHE A 100 14.36 -7.77 -8.16
N LYS A 101 15.25 -7.48 -7.21
CA LYS A 101 15.36 -6.16 -6.57
C LYS A 101 15.85 -5.15 -7.59
N VAL A 102 15.16 -4.02 -7.70
CA VAL A 102 15.56 -2.89 -8.55
C VAL A 102 16.11 -1.79 -7.65
N GLU A 103 17.36 -1.38 -7.90
CA GLU A 103 17.97 -0.22 -7.26
C GLU A 103 18.10 0.91 -8.27
N TYR A 104 17.87 2.15 -7.83
CA TYR A 104 17.97 3.33 -8.66
C TYR A 104 19.14 4.22 -8.22
N GLU A 105 19.73 4.90 -9.19
CA GLU A 105 20.58 6.06 -8.95
C GLU A 105 19.72 7.27 -8.52
N GLN A 106 20.35 8.30 -7.93
CA GLN A 106 19.64 9.50 -7.45
C GLN A 106 18.86 10.26 -8.54
N ASN A 107 19.22 10.07 -9.81
CA ASN A 107 18.57 10.67 -10.97
C ASN A 107 17.37 9.85 -11.51
N GLY A 108 17.02 8.74 -10.86
CA GLY A 108 15.93 7.85 -11.25
C GLY A 108 16.26 6.82 -12.34
N THR A 109 17.50 6.72 -12.82
CA THR A 109 17.90 5.60 -13.70
C THR A 109 18.19 4.35 -12.88
N ILE A 110 17.88 3.17 -13.44
CA ILE A 110 18.18 1.89 -12.79
C ILE A 110 19.70 1.74 -12.64
N LYS A 111 20.14 1.55 -11.40
CA LYS A 111 21.54 1.27 -11.02
C LYS A 111 21.88 -0.21 -11.20
N SER A 112 21.02 -1.09 -10.70
CA SER A 112 21.21 -2.53 -10.75
C SER A 112 19.90 -3.28 -10.57
N GLU A 113 19.85 -4.48 -11.15
CA GLU A 113 18.76 -5.44 -10.94
C GLU A 113 19.36 -6.77 -10.49
N THR A 114 19.02 -7.21 -9.28
CA THR A 114 19.62 -8.41 -8.68
C THR A 114 18.57 -9.41 -8.24
N TYR A 115 18.82 -10.70 -8.42
CA TYR A 115 17.87 -11.76 -8.04
C TYR A 115 17.61 -11.77 -6.52
N ASP A 116 16.35 -11.97 -6.13
CA ASP A 116 15.93 -12.01 -4.72
C ASP A 116 15.25 -13.35 -4.39
N TYR A 117 14.19 -13.72 -5.10
CA TYR A 117 13.50 -14.99 -4.88
C TYR A 117 12.72 -15.47 -6.11
N SER A 118 12.25 -16.72 -6.07
CA SER A 118 11.31 -17.28 -7.06
C SER A 118 9.97 -17.63 -6.42
N ALA A 119 8.90 -17.55 -7.20
CA ALA A 119 7.56 -17.95 -6.86
C ALA A 119 6.90 -18.73 -8.01
N ILE A 120 5.83 -19.46 -7.69
CA ILE A 120 5.03 -20.21 -8.66
C ILE A 120 3.71 -19.45 -8.88
N GLY A 121 3.30 -19.30 -10.13
CA GLY A 121 2.02 -18.74 -10.50
C GLY A 121 0.91 -19.79 -10.52
N ILE A 122 -0.26 -19.43 -10.01
CA ILE A 122 -1.47 -20.26 -10.03
C ILE A 122 -2.43 -19.69 -11.07
N LYS A 123 -2.61 -20.42 -12.18
CA LYS A 123 -3.50 -20.03 -13.29
C LYS A 123 -4.94 -19.82 -12.82
N SER A 124 -5.58 -18.75 -13.28
CA SER A 124 -7.01 -18.53 -13.00
C SER A 124 -7.87 -19.59 -13.70
N ALA A 125 -8.88 -20.09 -12.99
CA ALA A 125 -9.86 -21.04 -13.53
C ALA A 125 -10.74 -20.43 -14.65
N THR A 126 -10.76 -19.10 -14.78
CA THR A 126 -11.49 -18.39 -15.84
C THR A 126 -10.69 -18.21 -17.13
N ASN A 127 -9.41 -18.60 -17.15
CA ASN A 127 -8.61 -18.51 -18.37
C ASN A 127 -9.15 -19.48 -19.41
N THR A 128 -9.30 -18.99 -20.64
CA THR A 128 -9.60 -19.82 -21.80
C THR A 128 -8.28 -20.11 -22.52
N GLU A 129 -8.03 -21.38 -22.86
CA GLU A 129 -6.87 -21.77 -23.66
C GLU A 129 -6.90 -21.05 -25.02
N GLY A 130 -5.74 -20.64 -25.55
CA GLY A 130 -5.67 -19.84 -26.78
C GLY A 130 -6.05 -18.35 -26.66
N ALA A 131 -6.55 -17.89 -25.52
CA ALA A 131 -6.87 -16.47 -25.32
C ALA A 131 -5.61 -15.58 -25.37
N SER A 132 -5.75 -14.41 -26.01
CA SER A 132 -4.68 -13.41 -26.15
C SER A 132 -4.22 -12.78 -24.83
N SER A 133 -4.98 -12.97 -23.75
CA SER A 133 -4.64 -12.52 -22.40
C SER A 133 -5.04 -13.55 -21.37
N GLN A 134 -4.18 -13.82 -20.39
CA GLN A 134 -4.38 -14.81 -19.35
C GLN A 134 -3.98 -14.24 -17.98
N SER A 135 -4.72 -14.62 -16.94
CA SER A 135 -4.49 -14.16 -15.56
C SER A 135 -4.00 -15.26 -14.63
N PHE A 136 -3.16 -14.93 -13.67
CA PHE A 136 -2.70 -15.89 -12.65
C PHE A 136 -2.35 -15.15 -11.36
N THR A 137 -2.47 -15.86 -10.24
CA THR A 137 -2.11 -15.31 -8.93
C THR A 137 -0.74 -15.80 -8.51
N VAL A 138 0.07 -14.93 -7.94
CA VAL A 138 1.41 -15.23 -7.42
C VAL A 138 1.51 -14.78 -5.98
N LYS A 139 2.14 -15.60 -5.13
CA LYS A 139 2.57 -15.18 -3.80
C LYS A 139 3.91 -14.45 -3.90
N VAL A 140 3.87 -13.13 -3.86
CA VAL A 140 5.04 -12.25 -3.91
C VAL A 140 5.36 -11.69 -2.54
N LYS A 141 6.61 -11.36 -2.24
CA LYS A 141 7.01 -10.82 -0.94
C LYS A 141 6.77 -9.31 -0.93
N VAL A 142 6.16 -8.82 0.15
CA VAL A 142 6.12 -7.38 0.42
C VAL A 142 7.54 -6.93 0.78
N LYS A 143 8.12 -6.02 -0.02
CA LYS A 143 9.49 -5.54 0.14
C LYS A 143 9.51 -4.01 0.09
N TYR A 144 10.49 -3.41 0.77
CA TYR A 144 10.64 -1.95 0.83
C TYR A 144 11.17 -1.35 -0.49
N TYR A 145 11.77 -2.18 -1.35
CA TYR A 145 12.29 -1.82 -2.67
C TYR A 145 11.33 -2.21 -3.80
N ASP A 146 11.53 -1.57 -4.95
CA ASP A 146 10.88 -1.94 -6.20
C ASP A 146 11.35 -3.32 -6.65
N GLN A 147 10.40 -4.10 -7.18
CA GLN A 147 10.64 -5.43 -7.68
C GLN A 147 10.31 -5.48 -9.17
N ARG A 148 11.16 -6.13 -9.95
CA ARG A 148 10.84 -6.56 -11.31
C ARG A 148 10.56 -8.05 -11.31
N PHE A 149 9.46 -8.44 -11.95
CA PHE A 149 9.05 -9.82 -12.07
C PHE A 149 9.30 -10.31 -13.49
N VAL A 150 10.15 -11.33 -13.62
CA VAL A 150 10.34 -12.08 -14.86
C VAL A 150 9.45 -13.30 -14.82
N VAL A 151 8.55 -13.39 -15.78
CA VAL A 151 7.60 -14.50 -15.91
C VAL A 151 8.12 -15.48 -16.96
N ILE A 152 8.23 -16.74 -16.57
CA ILE A 152 8.61 -17.86 -17.44
C ILE A 152 7.47 -18.86 -17.45
N THR A 153 7.05 -19.29 -18.64
CA THR A 153 6.07 -20.38 -18.79
C THR A 153 6.71 -21.61 -19.40
N ASN A 154 6.12 -22.78 -19.14
CA ASN A 154 6.41 -24.06 -19.81
C ASN A 154 7.89 -24.47 -19.83
N ALA A 155 8.68 -24.09 -18.82
CA ALA A 155 10.11 -24.37 -18.73
C ALA A 155 10.54 -24.84 -17.33
N GLU A 156 9.67 -25.61 -16.66
CA GLU A 156 9.84 -26.11 -15.29
C GLU A 156 11.24 -26.66 -15.00
N ASP A 157 11.74 -27.60 -15.82
CA ASP A 157 13.05 -28.22 -15.59
C ASP A 157 14.20 -27.20 -15.62
N ALA A 158 14.15 -26.26 -16.55
CA ALA A 158 15.18 -25.23 -16.69
C ALA A 158 15.14 -24.23 -15.53
N VAL A 159 13.95 -23.80 -15.12
CA VAL A 159 13.78 -22.89 -13.98
C VAL A 159 14.18 -23.58 -12.69
N THR A 160 13.73 -24.82 -12.46
CA THR A 160 14.06 -25.59 -11.26
C THR A 160 15.54 -25.88 -11.15
N ALA A 161 16.21 -26.20 -12.26
CA ALA A 161 17.67 -26.36 -12.27
C ALA A 161 18.40 -25.04 -11.94
N LEU A 162 17.88 -23.90 -12.40
CA LEU A 162 18.45 -22.59 -12.12
C LEU A 162 18.23 -22.15 -10.67
N THR A 163 17.03 -22.35 -10.12
CA THR A 163 16.61 -21.86 -8.79
C THR A 163 16.71 -22.90 -7.68
N GLY A 164 17.11 -24.14 -7.98
CA GLY A 164 17.17 -25.25 -7.02
C GLY A 164 18.15 -25.05 -5.86
N ASP A 165 19.15 -24.19 -6.05
CA ASP A 165 19.99 -23.63 -4.98
C ASP A 165 19.92 -22.09 -5.03
N PRO A 166 18.94 -21.47 -4.34
CA PRO A 166 18.72 -20.04 -4.45
C PRO A 166 19.91 -19.21 -3.95
N ASN A 167 20.73 -19.75 -3.03
CA ASN A 167 21.91 -19.06 -2.49
C ASN A 167 22.99 -18.82 -3.55
N THR A 168 22.99 -19.59 -4.64
CA THR A 168 23.91 -19.36 -5.76
C THR A 168 23.62 -18.03 -6.45
N TRP A 169 22.35 -17.61 -6.52
CA TRP A 169 21.90 -16.47 -7.32
C TRP A 169 21.43 -15.26 -6.52
N ILE A 170 21.07 -15.41 -5.23
CA ILE A 170 20.63 -14.27 -4.41
C ILE A 170 21.65 -13.13 -4.46
N GLY A 171 21.18 -11.93 -4.80
CA GLY A 171 21.99 -10.72 -4.96
C GLY A 171 22.86 -10.66 -6.23
N LYS A 172 22.79 -11.66 -7.12
CA LYS A 172 23.52 -11.66 -8.41
C LYS A 172 22.75 -10.93 -9.49
N ASP A 173 23.47 -10.45 -10.50
CA ASP A 173 22.93 -9.69 -11.62
C ASP A 173 21.85 -10.47 -12.40
N LYS A 174 20.79 -9.76 -12.78
CA LYS A 174 19.66 -10.31 -13.54
C LYS A 174 20.11 -10.93 -14.87
N ALA A 175 20.92 -10.23 -15.66
CA ALA A 175 21.32 -10.71 -16.98
C ALA A 175 22.21 -11.95 -16.89
N ASP A 176 23.14 -11.97 -15.93
CA ASP A 176 24.02 -13.13 -15.69
C ASP A 176 23.22 -14.38 -15.29
N MET A 177 22.23 -14.21 -14.39
CA MET A 177 21.36 -15.32 -13.99
C MET A 177 20.51 -15.82 -15.16
N LEU A 178 19.80 -14.92 -15.85
CA LEU A 178 18.87 -15.29 -16.92
C LEU A 178 19.59 -15.89 -18.14
N ALA A 179 20.86 -15.54 -18.37
CA ALA A 179 21.70 -16.19 -19.38
C ALA A 179 21.91 -17.69 -19.12
N ASN A 180 21.64 -18.21 -17.91
CA ASN A 180 21.73 -19.64 -17.62
C ASN A 180 20.41 -20.40 -17.87
N LEU A 181 19.32 -19.68 -18.17
CA LEU A 181 18.01 -20.29 -18.44
C LEU A 181 17.94 -20.82 -19.89
N LYS A 182 18.26 -22.11 -20.06
CA LYS A 182 18.28 -22.80 -21.36
C LYS A 182 17.39 -24.04 -21.37
N VAL A 183 16.76 -24.29 -22.52
CA VAL A 183 15.99 -25.51 -22.79
C VAL A 183 16.71 -26.28 -23.90
N SER A 184 16.81 -27.60 -23.73
CA SER A 184 17.42 -28.52 -24.71
C SER A 184 16.41 -29.60 -25.07
N LEU A 185 16.44 -30.06 -26.33
CA LEU A 185 15.73 -31.28 -26.70
C LEU A 185 16.44 -32.49 -26.06
N GLY A 186 15.66 -33.45 -25.55
CA GLY A 186 16.21 -34.66 -24.94
C GLY A 186 17.02 -35.50 -25.94
N GLN A 187 17.98 -36.30 -25.49
CA GLN A 187 18.86 -37.06 -26.40
C GLN A 187 18.16 -38.06 -27.32
N THR A 188 16.91 -38.43 -27.01
CA THR A 188 16.08 -39.33 -27.82
C THR A 188 15.13 -38.60 -28.76
N GLU A 189 15.02 -37.28 -28.67
CA GLU A 189 14.12 -36.45 -29.47
C GLU A 189 14.94 -35.60 -30.45
N ASP A 190 14.65 -35.74 -31.74
CA ASP A 190 15.32 -34.98 -32.80
C ASP A 190 14.62 -33.66 -33.13
N ARG A 191 13.42 -33.43 -32.57
CA ARG A 191 12.52 -32.31 -32.91
C ARG A 191 11.61 -31.93 -31.75
N TRP A 192 11.01 -30.74 -31.85
CA TRP A 192 9.95 -30.34 -30.94
C TRP A 192 8.70 -31.22 -31.11
N LYS A 193 8.11 -31.66 -29.99
CA LYS A 193 6.99 -32.61 -29.99
C LYS A 193 5.66 -31.90 -30.27
N VAL A 194 5.03 -32.24 -31.40
CA VAL A 194 3.74 -31.69 -31.87
C VAL A 194 2.87 -32.78 -32.48
N ILE A 195 2.62 -33.85 -31.73
CA ILE A 195 2.01 -35.09 -32.26
C ILE A 195 0.49 -34.99 -32.31
N SER A 196 -0.17 -34.22 -31.44
CA SER A 196 -1.60 -33.89 -31.47
C SER A 196 -1.93 -32.83 -30.42
N ALA A 197 -3.16 -32.32 -30.42
CA ALA A 197 -3.65 -31.43 -29.37
C ALA A 197 -3.56 -32.01 -27.93
N SER A 198 -3.43 -33.33 -27.77
CA SER A 198 -3.26 -34.00 -26.46
C SER A 198 -1.87 -34.58 -26.24
N ASP A 199 -0.97 -34.48 -27.22
CA ASP A 199 0.37 -35.07 -27.18
C ASP A 199 1.40 -34.11 -27.81
N TYR A 200 1.71 -33.04 -27.09
CA TYR A 200 2.65 -32.00 -27.52
C TYR A 200 3.49 -31.50 -26.34
N THR A 201 4.54 -30.74 -26.65
CA THR A 201 5.31 -29.99 -25.64
C THR A 201 4.92 -28.51 -25.75
N ALA A 202 4.33 -27.96 -24.69
CA ALA A 202 3.96 -26.54 -24.64
C ALA A 202 5.18 -25.63 -24.76
N PHE A 203 5.03 -24.48 -25.40
CA PHE A 203 6.16 -23.62 -25.75
C PHE A 203 6.62 -22.77 -24.56
N PRO A 204 7.93 -22.77 -24.21
CA PRO A 204 8.48 -21.81 -23.29
C PRO A 204 8.25 -20.37 -23.75
N MET A 205 7.81 -19.51 -22.84
CA MET A 205 7.67 -18.08 -23.08
C MET A 205 8.30 -17.27 -21.95
N TRP A 206 8.72 -16.06 -22.29
CA TRP A 206 9.31 -15.10 -21.36
C TRP A 206 8.61 -13.73 -21.48
N GLY A 207 8.45 -13.05 -20.36
CA GLY A 207 8.08 -11.63 -20.29
C GLY A 207 8.55 -11.01 -18.99
N GLU A 208 8.63 -9.69 -18.93
CA GLU A 208 8.99 -8.97 -17.69
C GLU A 208 8.02 -7.82 -17.37
N SER A 209 7.74 -7.62 -16.08
CA SER A 209 6.95 -6.48 -15.59
C SER A 209 7.75 -5.18 -15.64
N GLY A 210 7.07 -4.04 -15.45
CA GLY A 210 7.73 -2.84 -14.93
C GLY A 210 8.30 -3.07 -13.53
N ALA A 211 9.16 -2.15 -13.08
CA ALA A 211 9.59 -2.13 -11.69
C ALA A 211 8.46 -1.56 -10.82
N GLU A 212 8.01 -2.33 -9.83
CA GLU A 212 6.85 -1.97 -9.00
C GLU A 212 7.11 -2.28 -7.52
N LYS A 213 6.71 -1.38 -6.62
CA LYS A 213 6.74 -1.61 -5.17
C LYS A 213 5.53 -2.42 -4.73
N ILE A 214 5.77 -3.61 -4.17
CA ILE A 214 4.71 -4.45 -3.60
C ILE A 214 4.43 -4.02 -2.16
N THR A 215 3.18 -3.66 -1.89
CA THR A 215 2.69 -3.25 -0.56
C THR A 215 1.57 -4.18 -0.09
N GLY A 216 1.14 -4.06 1.17
CA GLY A 216 0.01 -4.83 1.72
C GLY A 216 -1.33 -4.62 0.99
N SER A 217 -1.48 -3.53 0.24
CA SER A 217 -2.66 -3.21 -0.57
C SER A 217 -2.56 -3.59 -2.05
N THR A 218 -1.39 -4.06 -2.52
CA THR A 218 -1.22 -4.44 -3.92
C THR A 218 -2.05 -5.69 -4.23
N ASN A 219 -3.02 -5.56 -5.15
CA ASN A 219 -3.91 -6.64 -5.60
C ASN A 219 -3.58 -7.15 -7.01
N SER A 220 -3.01 -6.28 -7.85
CA SER A 220 -2.57 -6.59 -9.21
C SER A 220 -1.39 -5.71 -9.58
N LEU A 221 -0.61 -6.15 -10.57
CA LEU A 221 0.38 -5.27 -11.20
C LEU A 221 -0.31 -4.15 -11.99
N SER A 222 0.43 -3.07 -12.25
CA SER A 222 -0.09 -1.88 -12.93
C SER A 222 -0.39 -2.11 -14.42
N MET A 223 0.31 -3.05 -15.06
CA MET A 223 0.21 -3.35 -16.49
C MET A 223 0.24 -4.85 -16.76
N ALA A 224 -0.32 -5.25 -17.91
CA ALA A 224 -0.12 -6.58 -18.44
C ALA A 224 1.34 -6.78 -18.89
N ILE A 225 1.87 -7.98 -18.66
CA ILE A 225 3.22 -8.38 -19.07
C ILE A 225 3.14 -8.99 -20.48
N PRO A 226 3.73 -8.37 -21.52
CA PRO A 226 3.77 -8.96 -22.83
C PRO A 226 4.74 -10.14 -22.86
N MET A 227 4.32 -11.25 -23.44
CA MET A 227 5.09 -12.50 -23.48
C MET A 227 5.67 -12.73 -24.88
N LEU A 228 6.82 -13.40 -24.94
CA LEU A 228 7.53 -13.76 -26.16
C LEU A 228 7.84 -15.27 -26.16
N ARG A 229 7.43 -15.99 -27.20
CA ARG A 229 7.79 -17.41 -27.37
C ARG A 229 9.27 -17.57 -27.64
N MET A 230 9.84 -18.68 -27.17
CA MET A 230 11.23 -19.07 -27.41
C MET A 230 11.47 -19.68 -28.80
N ILE A 231 10.41 -20.15 -29.46
CA ILE A 231 10.47 -21.04 -30.63
C ILE A 231 10.03 -20.31 -31.90
N ALA A 232 10.61 -20.67 -33.04
CA ALA A 232 10.21 -20.23 -34.39
C ALA A 232 9.35 -21.30 -35.08
N LYS A 233 8.42 -20.87 -35.94
CA LYS A 233 7.53 -21.74 -36.72
C LYS A 233 7.88 -21.69 -38.20
N ILE A 234 7.95 -22.85 -38.86
CA ILE A 234 8.21 -22.96 -40.30
C ILE A 234 7.05 -23.72 -40.97
N ASN A 235 6.44 -23.09 -41.95
CA ASN A 235 5.43 -23.67 -42.83
C ASN A 235 6.02 -23.81 -44.23
N VAL A 236 5.67 -24.89 -44.93
CA VAL A 236 6.10 -25.14 -46.31
C VAL A 236 4.86 -25.40 -47.15
N GLN A 237 4.74 -24.74 -48.30
CA GLN A 237 3.58 -24.91 -49.17
C GLN A 237 3.94 -24.71 -50.64
N LEU A 238 3.17 -25.35 -51.52
CA LEU A 238 3.08 -24.94 -52.91
C LEU A 238 2.14 -23.74 -53.01
N ASP A 239 2.51 -22.77 -53.84
CA ASP A 239 1.63 -21.67 -54.17
C ASP A 239 0.48 -22.18 -55.05
N GLU A 240 -0.67 -22.43 -54.42
CA GLU A 240 -1.87 -22.91 -55.10
C GLU A 240 -2.43 -21.89 -56.12
N THR A 241 -2.00 -20.62 -56.07
CA THR A 241 -2.38 -19.60 -57.05
C THR A 241 -1.62 -19.75 -58.37
N VAL A 242 -0.50 -20.48 -58.39
CA VAL A 242 0.28 -20.76 -59.59
C VAL A 242 -0.34 -21.93 -60.35
N SER A 243 -0.99 -21.61 -61.46
CA SER A 243 -1.71 -22.60 -62.28
C SER A 243 -0.81 -23.78 -62.70
N GLY A 244 -1.24 -24.99 -62.34
CA GLY A 244 -0.58 -26.24 -62.71
C GLY A 244 0.60 -26.65 -61.82
N LEU A 245 0.99 -25.87 -60.81
CA LEU A 245 2.12 -26.21 -59.93
C LEU A 245 1.87 -27.50 -59.13
N THR A 246 0.68 -27.65 -58.54
CA THR A 246 0.27 -28.84 -57.78
C THR A 246 0.14 -30.11 -58.65
N ASN A 247 0.04 -29.95 -59.97
CA ASN A 247 0.12 -31.07 -60.92
C ASN A 247 1.56 -31.41 -61.30
N LYS A 248 2.47 -30.42 -61.29
CA LYS A 248 3.90 -30.58 -61.60
C LYS A 248 4.69 -31.18 -60.46
N PHE A 249 4.31 -30.92 -59.21
CA PHE A 249 5.05 -31.39 -58.05
C PHE A 249 4.10 -31.76 -56.91
N LYS A 250 4.35 -32.93 -56.30
CA LYS A 250 3.63 -33.43 -55.13
C LYS A 250 4.62 -33.61 -54.00
N MET A 251 4.56 -32.74 -52.99
CA MET A 251 5.46 -32.75 -51.85
C MET A 251 5.21 -33.97 -50.97
N LYS A 252 6.26 -34.70 -50.60
CA LYS A 252 6.18 -35.95 -49.81
C LYS A 252 7.02 -35.92 -48.54
N SER A 253 8.01 -35.03 -48.47
CA SER A 253 8.86 -34.89 -47.30
C SER A 253 9.48 -33.49 -47.22
N VAL A 254 9.70 -33.03 -46.00
CA VAL A 254 10.48 -31.82 -45.69
C VAL A 254 11.57 -32.21 -44.70
N HIS A 255 12.81 -31.86 -44.98
CA HIS A 255 13.95 -32.18 -44.14
C HIS A 255 14.62 -30.91 -43.63
N LEU A 256 14.66 -30.69 -42.32
CA LEU A 256 15.27 -29.52 -41.70
C LEU A 256 16.72 -29.83 -41.29
N TYR A 257 17.65 -28.97 -41.71
CA TYR A 257 19.08 -29.10 -41.45
C TYR A 257 19.61 -27.93 -40.62
N ASN A 258 20.73 -28.17 -39.93
CA ASN A 258 21.52 -27.15 -39.23
C ASN A 258 20.69 -26.32 -38.23
N THR A 259 20.11 -27.00 -37.25
CA THR A 259 19.35 -26.38 -36.16
C THR A 259 20.08 -26.54 -34.84
N ASN A 260 19.88 -25.61 -33.90
CA ASN A 260 20.42 -25.77 -32.56
C ASN A 260 19.67 -26.85 -31.78
N THR A 261 20.38 -27.60 -30.93
CA THR A 261 19.75 -28.59 -30.01
C THR A 261 19.27 -27.97 -28.70
N SER A 262 19.61 -26.71 -28.46
CA SER A 262 19.24 -25.94 -27.27
C SER A 262 19.08 -24.46 -27.60
N GLY A 263 18.24 -23.76 -26.85
CA GLY A 263 18.06 -22.31 -26.95
C GLY A 263 18.02 -21.63 -25.58
N HIS A 264 18.13 -20.30 -25.57
CA HIS A 264 17.83 -19.49 -24.39
C HIS A 264 16.34 -19.19 -24.28
N VAL A 265 15.76 -19.41 -23.10
CA VAL A 265 14.35 -19.06 -22.85
C VAL A 265 14.20 -17.53 -22.82
N VAL A 266 15.14 -16.84 -22.16
CA VAL A 266 15.18 -15.37 -22.12
C VAL A 266 16.04 -14.84 -23.27
N PRO A 267 15.55 -13.94 -24.14
CA PRO A 267 16.37 -13.32 -25.17
C PRO A 267 17.39 -12.34 -24.56
N SER A 268 18.43 -12.01 -25.31
CA SER A 268 19.28 -10.86 -25.00
C SER A 268 18.42 -9.61 -24.99
N ILE A 269 18.41 -8.88 -23.88
CA ILE A 269 17.55 -7.69 -23.74
C ILE A 269 17.85 -6.62 -24.80
N ALA A 270 19.09 -6.55 -25.31
CA ALA A 270 19.47 -5.63 -26.37
C ALA A 270 18.81 -5.96 -27.73
N ALA A 271 18.46 -7.23 -27.95
CA ALA A 271 17.79 -7.70 -29.16
C ALA A 271 16.25 -7.54 -29.09
N VAL A 272 15.68 -7.40 -27.88
CA VAL A 272 14.24 -7.25 -27.68
C VAL A 272 13.80 -5.86 -28.13
N LYS A 273 12.75 -5.83 -28.95
CA LYS A 273 12.01 -4.63 -29.33
C LYS A 273 10.58 -4.74 -28.85
N GLU A 274 10.00 -3.58 -28.60
CA GLU A 274 8.63 -3.45 -28.16
C GLU A 274 7.86 -2.52 -29.09
N GLU A 275 6.72 -3.00 -29.57
CA GLU A 275 5.74 -2.20 -30.29
C GLU A 275 4.54 -1.92 -29.36
N ILE A 276 4.25 -0.63 -29.15
CA ILE A 276 3.10 -0.18 -28.35
C ILE A 276 2.06 0.35 -29.33
N ARG A 277 0.93 -0.36 -29.45
CA ARG A 277 -0.18 0.08 -30.32
C ARG A 277 -1.18 0.96 -29.60
N ASN A 278 -1.38 0.71 -28.31
CA ASN A 278 -2.09 1.57 -27.37
C ASN A 278 -1.64 1.22 -25.94
N THR A 279 -2.17 1.95 -24.94
CA THR A 279 -1.81 1.77 -23.52
C THR A 279 -2.07 0.37 -22.96
N SER A 280 -2.83 -0.48 -23.67
CA SER A 280 -3.24 -1.82 -23.23
C SER A 280 -2.76 -2.96 -24.14
N GLN A 281 -2.06 -2.65 -25.25
CA GLN A 281 -1.58 -3.63 -26.23
C GLN A 281 -0.11 -3.38 -26.56
N ARG A 282 0.74 -4.18 -25.91
CA ARG A 282 2.20 -4.17 -26.01
C ARG A 282 2.64 -5.50 -26.61
N TYR A 283 3.55 -5.46 -27.57
CA TYR A 283 4.01 -6.63 -28.31
C TYR A 283 5.54 -6.69 -28.32
N LEU A 284 6.09 -7.86 -28.02
CA LEU A 284 7.53 -8.10 -28.07
C LEU A 284 7.93 -8.85 -29.35
N PHE A 285 9.08 -8.48 -29.90
CA PHE A 285 9.77 -9.22 -30.95
C PHE A 285 11.29 -9.05 -30.80
N VAL A 286 12.07 -9.79 -31.58
CA VAL A 286 13.54 -9.67 -31.60
C VAL A 286 14.03 -9.37 -33.01
N GLU A 287 15.14 -8.66 -33.10
CA GLU A 287 15.81 -8.40 -34.39
C GLU A 287 17.06 -9.27 -34.61
N GLU A 288 17.58 -9.89 -33.54
CA GLU A 288 18.76 -10.76 -33.57
C GLU A 288 18.54 -12.02 -32.73
N PRO A 289 19.10 -13.18 -33.15
CA PRO A 289 18.93 -14.43 -32.41
C PRO A 289 19.80 -14.45 -31.15
N THR A 290 19.29 -15.02 -30.07
CA THR A 290 20.02 -15.26 -28.82
C THR A 290 20.37 -16.74 -28.69
N VAL A 291 21.55 -17.11 -29.21
CA VAL A 291 22.02 -18.50 -29.26
C VAL A 291 22.95 -18.81 -28.08
N PRO A 292 22.72 -19.90 -27.32
CA PRO A 292 23.66 -20.32 -26.27
C PRO A 292 25.07 -20.56 -26.80
N SER A 293 26.06 -20.07 -26.06
CA SER A 293 27.48 -20.21 -26.44
C SER A 293 27.93 -21.68 -26.54
N ASP A 294 27.28 -22.57 -25.79
CA ASP A 294 27.49 -24.01 -25.79
C ASP A 294 26.46 -24.77 -26.67
N ALA A 295 25.62 -24.06 -27.42
CA ALA A 295 24.66 -24.69 -28.31
C ALA A 295 25.38 -25.51 -29.38
N VAL A 296 24.97 -26.77 -29.51
CA VAL A 296 25.48 -27.66 -30.54
C VAL A 296 24.55 -27.59 -31.74
N LEU A 297 25.13 -27.35 -32.91
CA LEU A 297 24.40 -27.41 -34.17
C LEU A 297 24.15 -28.89 -34.54
N SER A 298 22.88 -29.31 -34.52
CA SER A 298 22.44 -30.55 -35.14
C SER A 298 22.48 -30.39 -36.65
N LYS A 299 23.31 -31.19 -37.30
CA LYS A 299 23.45 -31.15 -38.76
C LYS A 299 22.20 -31.66 -39.48
N GLY A 300 21.31 -32.42 -38.84
CA GLY A 300 20.12 -33.00 -39.47
C GLY A 300 20.41 -34.14 -40.47
N PRO A 301 19.41 -34.57 -41.27
CA PRO A 301 18.07 -34.01 -41.33
C PRO A 301 17.19 -34.41 -40.16
N ILE A 302 16.35 -33.48 -39.72
CA ILE A 302 15.10 -33.79 -39.04
C ILE A 302 14.04 -33.97 -40.13
N GLU A 303 13.53 -35.19 -40.29
CA GLU A 303 12.66 -35.57 -41.42
C GLU A 303 11.17 -35.45 -41.06
N TYR A 304 10.40 -34.69 -41.83
CA TYR A 304 8.95 -34.54 -41.69
C TYR A 304 8.23 -35.12 -42.91
N THR A 305 7.41 -36.15 -42.69
CA THR A 305 6.64 -36.85 -43.74
C THR A 305 5.14 -36.87 -43.49
N ASP A 306 4.68 -36.36 -42.34
CA ASP A 306 3.28 -36.33 -41.98
C ASP A 306 2.65 -35.00 -42.41
N PHE A 307 1.73 -35.06 -43.37
CA PHE A 307 0.98 -33.91 -43.91
C PHE A 307 -0.48 -33.95 -43.44
N THR A 308 -0.80 -34.76 -42.42
CA THR A 308 -2.15 -34.74 -41.84
C THR A 308 -2.37 -33.40 -41.14
N ALA A 309 -3.34 -32.66 -41.64
CA ALA A 309 -3.65 -31.23 -41.42
C ALA A 309 -3.23 -30.62 -40.05
N PRO A 310 -2.75 -29.36 -40.02
CA PRO A 310 -3.16 -28.30 -40.94
C PRO A 310 -2.33 -28.25 -42.23
N GLY A 311 -2.99 -28.42 -43.38
CA GLY A 311 -2.36 -28.50 -44.68
C GLY A 311 -3.12 -29.40 -45.65
N THR A 312 -2.91 -29.17 -46.95
CA THR A 312 -3.44 -30.03 -48.01
C THR A 312 -2.40 -31.10 -48.32
N PRO A 313 -2.73 -32.41 -48.24
CA PRO A 313 -1.79 -33.48 -48.60
C PRO A 313 -1.16 -33.22 -49.97
N ASP A 314 0.13 -33.51 -50.08
CA ASP A 314 0.96 -33.25 -51.27
C ASP A 314 1.25 -31.78 -51.59
N VAL A 315 0.66 -30.84 -50.85
CA VAL A 315 0.69 -29.41 -51.18
C VAL A 315 1.23 -28.55 -50.06
N ALA A 316 0.88 -28.82 -48.78
CA ALA A 316 1.32 -27.97 -47.67
C ALA A 316 1.56 -28.75 -46.37
N MET A 317 2.63 -28.36 -45.67
CA MET A 317 2.95 -28.75 -44.30
C MET A 317 2.92 -27.50 -43.44
N LYS A 318 1.89 -27.37 -42.58
CA LYS A 318 1.75 -26.25 -41.66
C LYS A 318 1.70 -26.78 -40.23
N GLY A 319 2.18 -25.98 -39.27
CA GLY A 319 2.06 -26.28 -37.85
C GLY A 319 2.82 -27.53 -37.36
N ALA A 320 3.85 -27.97 -38.08
CA ALA A 320 4.62 -29.17 -37.77
C ALA A 320 6.11 -28.91 -37.47
N ILE A 321 6.69 -27.85 -38.05
CA ILE A 321 8.12 -27.59 -37.96
C ILE A 321 8.35 -26.41 -37.01
N TYR A 322 8.89 -26.73 -35.84
CA TYR A 322 9.26 -25.77 -34.81
C TYR A 322 10.72 -25.93 -34.46
N THR A 323 11.44 -24.82 -34.31
CA THR A 323 12.89 -24.84 -34.09
C THR A 323 13.35 -23.69 -33.20
N PHE A 324 14.53 -23.85 -32.58
CA PHE A 324 15.20 -22.79 -31.84
C PHE A 324 15.81 -21.75 -32.78
N GLU A 325 16.11 -20.58 -32.23
CA GLU A 325 16.84 -19.54 -32.94
C GLU A 325 18.17 -20.04 -33.48
N THR A 326 18.55 -19.57 -34.66
CA THR A 326 19.83 -19.90 -35.29
C THR A 326 20.39 -18.66 -35.98
N LYS A 327 21.67 -18.36 -35.71
CA LYS A 327 22.40 -17.31 -36.42
C LYS A 327 22.84 -17.81 -37.79
N ALA A 328 22.54 -17.06 -38.84
CA ALA A 328 23.00 -17.33 -40.18
C ALA A 328 24.52 -17.15 -40.27
N PRO A 329 25.24 -18.10 -40.91
CA PRO A 329 26.64 -17.91 -41.23
C PRO A 329 26.79 -16.92 -42.39
N SER A 330 28.04 -16.55 -42.71
CA SER A 330 28.33 -15.84 -43.95
C SER A 330 27.95 -16.70 -45.17
N ASN A 331 27.70 -16.06 -46.31
CA ASN A 331 27.38 -16.76 -47.57
C ASN A 331 28.47 -17.74 -48.04
N GLU A 332 29.72 -17.54 -47.63
CA GLU A 332 30.83 -18.47 -47.92
C GLU A 332 30.67 -19.79 -47.15
N ASP A 333 30.03 -19.73 -45.99
CA ASP A 333 29.76 -20.84 -45.09
C ASP A 333 28.30 -21.34 -45.19
N ARG A 334 27.59 -21.07 -46.30
CA ARG A 334 26.16 -21.40 -46.52
C ARG A 334 25.79 -22.84 -46.14
N MET A 335 26.71 -23.79 -46.27
CA MET A 335 26.49 -25.19 -45.87
C MET A 335 26.21 -25.38 -44.38
N LYS A 336 26.53 -24.40 -43.53
CA LYS A 336 26.24 -24.38 -42.09
C LYS A 336 24.93 -23.66 -41.75
N ALA A 337 24.28 -23.02 -42.72
CA ALA A 337 23.04 -22.29 -42.51
C ALA A 337 21.87 -23.25 -42.34
N THR A 338 20.90 -22.88 -41.51
CA THR A 338 19.61 -23.57 -41.45
C THR A 338 18.99 -23.57 -42.84
N CYS A 339 18.58 -24.74 -43.31
CA CYS A 339 18.00 -24.90 -44.64
C CYS A 339 17.03 -26.09 -44.67
N LEU A 340 16.21 -26.14 -45.71
CA LEU A 340 15.30 -27.24 -46.00
C LEU A 340 15.80 -28.07 -47.18
N VAL A 341 15.52 -29.37 -47.15
CA VAL A 341 15.49 -30.22 -48.35
C VAL A 341 14.08 -30.76 -48.53
N ILE A 342 13.45 -30.36 -49.63
CA ILE A 342 12.06 -30.69 -49.95
C ILE A 342 12.06 -31.86 -50.93
N GLY A 343 11.42 -32.96 -50.54
CA GLY A 343 11.26 -34.16 -51.35
C GLY A 343 9.85 -34.32 -51.88
N GLY A 344 9.73 -34.86 -53.08
CA GLY A 344 8.42 -35.11 -53.69
C GLY A 344 8.50 -35.71 -55.08
N LEU A 345 7.33 -35.97 -55.68
CA LEU A 345 7.21 -36.50 -57.05
C LEU A 345 7.11 -35.34 -58.04
N TYR A 346 7.95 -35.35 -59.09
CA TYR A 346 7.92 -34.34 -60.16
C TYR A 346 7.27 -34.92 -61.43
N GLY A 347 6.23 -34.27 -61.93
CA GLY A 347 5.43 -34.75 -63.06
C GLY A 347 4.85 -36.14 -62.80
N ASP A 348 5.08 -37.07 -63.73
CA ASP A 348 4.63 -38.47 -63.66
C ASP A 348 5.68 -39.42 -63.06
N ASP A 349 6.73 -38.88 -62.40
CA ASP A 349 7.77 -39.69 -61.77
C ASP A 349 7.21 -40.58 -60.65
N THR A 350 7.72 -41.81 -60.56
CA THR A 350 7.37 -42.77 -59.50
C THR A 350 8.34 -42.76 -58.31
N ASN A 351 9.51 -42.12 -58.46
CA ASN A 351 10.51 -41.98 -57.41
C ASN A 351 10.60 -40.51 -56.97
N GLU A 352 10.82 -40.27 -55.68
CA GLU A 352 11.01 -38.92 -55.15
C GLU A 352 12.30 -38.25 -55.69
N THR A 353 12.24 -36.93 -55.77
CA THR A 353 13.38 -36.07 -56.08
C THR A 353 13.46 -34.91 -55.09
N TYR A 354 14.67 -34.43 -54.81
CA TYR A 354 14.96 -33.58 -53.66
C TYR A 354 15.58 -32.22 -54.04
N TYR A 355 15.14 -31.15 -53.38
CA TYR A 355 15.54 -29.77 -53.66
C TYR A 355 15.97 -29.05 -52.38
N ARG A 356 17.16 -28.39 -52.39
CA ARG A 356 17.60 -27.53 -51.28
C ARG A 356 16.94 -26.16 -51.37
N VAL A 357 16.40 -25.67 -50.26
CA VAL A 357 15.88 -24.32 -50.09
C VAL A 357 16.58 -23.67 -48.90
N ASP A 358 17.27 -22.56 -49.14
CA ASP A 358 17.94 -21.75 -48.13
C ASP A 358 17.05 -20.58 -47.70
N PHE A 359 17.13 -20.17 -46.44
CA PHE A 359 16.42 -18.99 -45.93
C PHE A 359 17.23 -17.73 -46.26
N PHE A 360 16.76 -16.96 -47.25
CA PHE A 360 17.38 -15.70 -47.63
C PHE A 360 16.60 -14.48 -47.10
N GLU A 361 17.32 -13.37 -46.99
CA GLU A 361 16.77 -12.03 -46.89
C GLU A 361 16.00 -11.66 -48.18
N SER A 362 15.27 -10.54 -48.15
CA SER A 362 14.48 -10.06 -49.30
C SER A 362 15.34 -9.74 -50.54
N ASP A 363 16.66 -9.60 -50.36
CA ASP A 363 17.62 -9.43 -51.45
C ASP A 363 17.90 -10.73 -52.25
N GLY A 364 17.39 -11.87 -51.77
CA GLY A 364 17.57 -13.20 -52.37
C GLY A 364 19.02 -13.71 -52.36
N LYS A 365 19.90 -13.11 -51.56
CA LYS A 365 21.35 -13.38 -51.55
C LYS A 365 21.91 -13.55 -50.14
N THR A 366 21.47 -12.75 -49.19
CA THR A 366 21.98 -12.76 -47.82
C THR A 366 21.24 -13.80 -47.02
N LEU A 367 21.95 -14.71 -46.32
CA LEU A 367 21.31 -15.70 -45.47
C LEU A 367 20.66 -15.03 -44.27
N ARG A 368 19.46 -15.51 -43.91
CA ARG A 368 18.61 -14.95 -42.86
C ARG A 368 18.74 -15.74 -41.56
N ASP A 369 18.76 -15.02 -40.45
CA ASP A 369 18.63 -15.58 -39.10
C ASP A 369 17.24 -16.21 -38.87
N ILE A 370 17.20 -17.30 -38.11
CA ILE A 370 15.94 -17.85 -37.60
C ILE A 370 15.69 -17.27 -36.21
N LEU A 371 14.59 -16.54 -36.05
CA LEU A 371 14.25 -15.74 -34.87
C LEU A 371 13.05 -16.33 -34.13
N ARG A 372 13.05 -16.20 -32.81
CA ARG A 372 11.98 -16.69 -31.93
C ARG A 372 10.67 -15.93 -32.15
N ASN A 373 9.52 -16.59 -31.99
CA ASN A 373 8.20 -15.98 -32.16
C ASN A 373 7.93 -15.41 -33.57
N TYR A 374 8.68 -15.90 -34.57
CA TYR A 374 8.43 -15.63 -35.99
C TYR A 374 7.81 -16.86 -36.66
N GLN A 375 6.92 -16.58 -37.62
CA GLN A 375 6.47 -17.57 -38.58
C GLN A 375 7.20 -17.35 -39.91
N TYR A 376 7.82 -18.40 -40.44
CA TYR A 376 8.42 -18.47 -41.76
C TYR A 376 7.53 -19.31 -42.67
N VAL A 377 7.13 -18.78 -43.83
CA VAL A 377 6.40 -19.52 -44.85
C VAL A 377 7.31 -19.66 -46.07
N VAL A 378 7.71 -20.89 -46.36
CA VAL A 378 8.40 -21.28 -47.58
C VAL A 378 7.36 -21.57 -48.65
N ASN A 379 7.09 -20.57 -49.49
CA ASN A 379 6.11 -20.63 -50.56
C ASN A 379 6.81 -21.03 -51.86
N ILE A 380 6.65 -22.28 -52.29
CA ILE A 380 7.20 -22.78 -53.54
C ILE A 380 6.34 -22.25 -54.68
N THR A 381 6.93 -21.44 -55.57
CA THR A 381 6.21 -20.77 -56.66
C THR A 381 6.46 -21.40 -58.03
N ASP A 382 7.51 -22.22 -58.18
CA ASP A 382 7.76 -22.98 -59.40
C ASP A 382 8.67 -24.19 -59.18
N VAL A 383 8.49 -25.24 -59.99
CA VAL A 383 9.40 -26.37 -60.10
C VAL A 383 9.71 -26.58 -61.58
N LYS A 384 10.94 -26.24 -61.98
CA LYS A 384 11.41 -26.12 -63.37
C LYS A 384 11.94 -27.43 -63.96
N GLY A 385 12.15 -28.44 -63.12
CA GLY A 385 12.75 -29.71 -63.53
C GLY A 385 12.99 -30.61 -62.33
N ARG A 386 13.44 -31.85 -62.58
CA ARG A 386 13.82 -32.79 -61.52
C ARG A 386 14.93 -32.22 -60.65
N GLY A 387 14.86 -32.50 -59.35
CA GLY A 387 15.91 -32.22 -58.38
C GLY A 387 16.97 -33.32 -58.34
N HIS A 388 17.56 -33.54 -57.16
CA HIS A 388 18.56 -34.58 -56.94
C HIS A 388 17.93 -35.93 -56.57
N GLU A 389 18.73 -36.98 -56.69
CA GLU A 389 18.35 -38.39 -56.45
C GLU A 389 18.31 -38.78 -54.97
N SER A 390 18.89 -37.98 -54.08
CA SER A 390 18.86 -38.22 -52.63
C SER A 390 18.90 -36.92 -51.83
N VAL A 391 18.42 -37.00 -50.59
CA VAL A 391 18.38 -35.88 -49.63
C VAL A 391 19.78 -35.33 -49.37
N ASP A 392 20.78 -36.19 -49.16
CA ASP A 392 22.17 -35.79 -48.86
C ASP A 392 22.83 -35.06 -50.05
N VAL A 393 22.58 -35.51 -51.28
CA VAL A 393 23.10 -34.85 -52.49
C VAL A 393 22.43 -33.49 -52.67
N ALA A 394 21.10 -33.39 -52.46
CA ALA A 394 20.41 -32.10 -52.51
C ALA A 394 20.94 -31.13 -51.46
N TYR A 395 21.10 -31.58 -50.22
CA TYR A 395 21.67 -30.78 -49.14
C TYR A 395 23.06 -30.24 -49.50
N LYS A 396 23.95 -31.05 -50.05
CA LYS A 396 25.32 -30.63 -50.45
C LYS A 396 25.38 -29.78 -51.72
N SER A 397 24.26 -29.59 -52.41
CA SER A 397 24.18 -28.88 -53.69
C SER A 397 23.73 -27.43 -53.51
N LYS A 398 23.75 -26.65 -54.60
CA LYS A 398 23.06 -25.34 -54.65
C LYS A 398 21.58 -25.56 -54.93
N SER A 399 20.73 -24.64 -54.47
CA SER A 399 19.33 -24.60 -54.89
C SER A 399 19.24 -24.56 -56.41
N VAL A 400 18.60 -25.58 -56.98
CA VAL A 400 18.38 -25.74 -58.42
C VAL A 400 16.97 -26.22 -58.64
N ASN A 401 16.37 -25.82 -59.75
CA ASN A 401 15.08 -26.30 -60.27
C ASN A 401 13.84 -26.08 -59.40
N MET A 402 13.95 -25.69 -58.13
CA MET A 402 12.84 -25.21 -57.31
C MET A 402 13.01 -23.72 -57.04
N VAL A 403 11.94 -22.96 -57.24
CA VAL A 403 11.85 -21.55 -56.87
C VAL A 403 10.93 -21.47 -55.67
N ALA A 404 11.46 -20.95 -54.56
CA ALA A 404 10.71 -20.74 -53.33
C ALA A 404 10.96 -19.33 -52.81
N GLU A 405 9.89 -18.71 -52.33
CA GLU A 405 9.89 -17.41 -51.66
C GLU A 405 9.77 -17.64 -50.15
N ILE A 406 10.56 -16.90 -49.39
CA ILE A 406 10.53 -16.96 -47.92
C ILE A 406 9.79 -15.74 -47.43
N LEU A 407 8.58 -15.95 -46.94
CA LEU A 407 7.83 -14.94 -46.20
C LEU A 407 8.09 -15.15 -44.72
N TYR A 408 8.19 -14.06 -43.97
CA TYR A 408 8.32 -14.16 -42.53
C TYR A 408 7.70 -12.93 -41.88
N TRP A 409 7.14 -13.12 -40.71
CA TRP A 409 6.63 -12.03 -39.88
C TRP A 409 6.73 -12.43 -38.41
N ASN A 410 6.87 -11.43 -37.55
CA ASN A 410 6.69 -11.65 -36.13
C ASN A 410 5.19 -11.94 -35.90
N GLU A 411 4.86 -12.89 -35.03
CA GLU A 411 3.47 -13.22 -34.73
C GLU A 411 2.80 -12.22 -33.77
N ALA A 412 3.32 -10.99 -33.69
CA ALA A 412 2.85 -9.95 -32.79
C ALA A 412 2.07 -8.88 -33.57
N GLY A 413 0.74 -8.83 -33.36
CA GLY A 413 -0.09 -7.67 -33.68
C GLY A 413 -0.73 -7.56 -35.08
N LEU A 414 -0.30 -8.21 -36.16
CA LEU A 414 -0.98 -8.10 -37.47
C LEU A 414 -1.86 -9.32 -37.77
N GLY A 415 -3.16 -9.19 -37.53
CA GLY A 415 -4.08 -10.31 -37.44
C GLY A 415 -4.51 -10.97 -38.75
N ASN A 416 -4.47 -10.28 -39.91
CA ASN A 416 -5.15 -10.75 -41.12
C ASN A 416 -4.51 -10.26 -42.43
N ASN A 417 -3.92 -11.17 -43.21
CA ASN A 417 -3.16 -10.84 -44.43
C ASN A 417 -3.55 -11.71 -45.66
N VAL A 418 -3.49 -11.13 -46.86
CA VAL A 418 -3.51 -11.83 -48.16
C VAL A 418 -2.22 -11.52 -48.90
N PHE A 419 -1.71 -12.50 -49.64
CA PHE A 419 -0.48 -12.39 -50.42
C PHE A 419 -0.69 -12.94 -51.84
N ASP A 420 -0.11 -12.30 -52.86
CA ASP A 420 -0.29 -12.66 -54.29
C ASP A 420 1.01 -13.08 -54.99
N GLY A 421 2.04 -13.43 -54.21
CA GLY A 421 3.37 -13.78 -54.72
C GLY A 421 4.33 -12.60 -54.85
N GLN A 422 3.85 -11.35 -54.70
CA GLN A 422 4.71 -10.17 -54.79
C GLN A 422 4.36 -9.08 -53.79
N ASN A 423 3.09 -8.97 -53.41
CA ASN A 423 2.60 -7.88 -52.57
C ASN A 423 1.69 -8.45 -51.47
N ILE A 424 1.60 -7.76 -50.34
CA ILE A 424 0.75 -8.05 -49.19
C ILE A 424 -0.40 -7.05 -49.08
N LEU A 425 -1.57 -7.51 -48.63
CA LEU A 425 -2.69 -6.68 -48.18
C LEU A 425 -3.05 -7.12 -46.76
N SER A 426 -2.99 -6.19 -45.82
CA SER A 426 -3.23 -6.40 -44.40
C SER A 426 -4.39 -5.53 -43.92
N VAL A 427 -5.23 -6.09 -43.04
CA VAL A 427 -6.30 -5.36 -42.35
C VAL A 427 -6.23 -5.61 -40.84
N SER A 428 -6.60 -4.63 -40.01
CA SER A 428 -6.53 -4.76 -38.55
C SER A 428 -7.57 -5.72 -37.97
N GLN A 429 -8.66 -5.98 -38.68
CA GLN A 429 -9.75 -6.87 -38.27
C GLN A 429 -10.54 -7.38 -39.48
N ASP A 430 -11.12 -8.57 -39.32
CA ASP A 430 -11.89 -9.26 -40.35
C ASP A 430 -13.40 -9.03 -40.24
N SER A 431 -13.86 -8.42 -39.14
CA SER A 431 -15.28 -8.24 -38.90
C SER A 431 -15.62 -7.07 -37.97
N TYR A 432 -16.87 -6.60 -38.09
CA TYR A 432 -17.51 -5.59 -37.24
C TYR A 432 -18.92 -6.05 -36.86
N PHE A 433 -19.33 -5.71 -35.65
CA PHE A 433 -20.70 -5.83 -35.18
C PHE A 433 -21.20 -4.45 -34.73
N PHE A 434 -22.29 -3.99 -35.32
CA PHE A 434 -22.96 -2.75 -34.96
C PHE A 434 -24.34 -3.02 -34.34
N SER A 435 -24.72 -2.18 -33.40
CA SER A 435 -26.11 -2.09 -32.94
C SER A 435 -27.03 -1.61 -34.06
N ARG A 436 -28.33 -1.52 -33.78
CA ARG A 436 -29.34 -1.03 -34.72
C ARG A 436 -29.02 0.36 -35.28
N ASP A 437 -28.34 1.22 -34.50
CA ASP A 437 -28.17 2.63 -34.82
C ASP A 437 -27.28 2.88 -36.03
N ALA A 438 -27.45 4.06 -36.62
CA ALA A 438 -26.56 4.54 -37.66
C ALA A 438 -25.21 4.99 -37.08
N LYS A 439 -24.12 4.70 -37.81
CA LYS A 439 -22.79 5.31 -37.63
C LYS A 439 -22.50 6.18 -38.84
N ILE A 440 -22.36 7.49 -38.64
CA ILE A 440 -22.22 8.46 -39.74
C ILE A 440 -20.88 9.22 -39.71
N SER A 441 -20.02 8.96 -38.73
CA SER A 441 -18.73 9.63 -38.53
C SER A 441 -17.69 8.69 -37.94
N LYS A 442 -16.40 9.06 -38.01
CA LYS A 442 -15.30 8.33 -37.36
C LYS A 442 -15.49 8.33 -35.84
N GLU A 443 -15.54 7.14 -35.25
CA GLU A 443 -15.60 6.84 -33.82
C GLU A 443 -14.59 5.71 -33.53
N GLU A 444 -14.29 5.41 -32.28
CA GLU A 444 -13.25 4.41 -31.95
C GLU A 444 -13.65 2.98 -32.39
N ASP A 445 -14.94 2.65 -32.31
CA ASP A 445 -15.49 1.31 -32.55
C ASP A 445 -15.79 1.00 -34.03
N ASN A 446 -15.56 1.96 -34.94
CA ASN A 446 -15.78 1.80 -36.37
C ASN A 446 -14.53 2.06 -37.22
N VAL A 447 -13.33 2.08 -36.62
CA VAL A 447 -12.07 2.30 -37.34
C VAL A 447 -11.43 1.00 -37.77
N LEU A 448 -10.98 0.93 -39.03
CA LEU A 448 -10.22 -0.17 -39.62
C LEU A 448 -8.86 0.37 -40.08
N SER A 449 -7.77 -0.33 -39.78
CA SER A 449 -6.46 -0.02 -40.37
C SER A 449 -6.18 -0.95 -41.53
N ILE A 450 -5.75 -0.40 -42.67
CA ILE A 450 -5.46 -1.15 -43.89
C ILE A 450 -4.05 -0.77 -44.37
N MET A 451 -3.25 -1.76 -44.74
CA MET A 451 -1.93 -1.56 -45.33
C MET A 451 -1.72 -2.49 -46.52
N THR A 452 -1.05 -2.01 -47.56
CA THR A 452 -0.52 -2.85 -48.63
C THR A 452 0.80 -2.28 -49.12
N ASP A 453 1.69 -3.12 -49.64
CA ASP A 453 2.90 -2.71 -50.35
C ASP A 453 2.70 -2.72 -51.89
N TYR A 454 1.47 -2.98 -52.37
CA TYR A 454 1.18 -3.12 -53.80
C TYR A 454 1.48 -1.85 -54.60
N LYS A 455 2.54 -1.89 -55.42
CA LYS A 455 2.91 -0.83 -56.36
C LYS A 455 2.87 -1.32 -57.80
N THR A 456 2.34 -0.48 -58.69
CA THR A 456 2.29 -0.79 -60.12
C THR A 456 2.53 0.46 -60.97
N THR A 457 3.27 0.29 -62.06
CA THR A 457 3.52 1.31 -63.08
C THR A 457 2.64 1.11 -64.32
N ALA A 458 1.73 0.12 -64.30
CA ALA A 458 0.84 -0.14 -65.41
C ALA A 458 -0.14 1.03 -65.59
N THR A 459 -0.36 1.48 -66.83
CA THR A 459 -1.22 2.62 -67.17
C THR A 459 -2.67 2.50 -66.67
N ALA A 460 -3.13 1.28 -66.37
CA ALA A 460 -4.45 1.00 -65.79
C ALA A 460 -4.40 0.40 -64.37
N GLY A 461 -3.20 0.20 -63.81
CA GLY A 461 -3.01 -0.32 -62.46
C GLY A 461 -3.03 0.80 -61.42
N LYS A 462 -3.70 0.57 -60.29
CA LYS A 462 -3.69 1.49 -59.15
C LYS A 462 -2.75 0.95 -58.07
N SER A 463 -1.72 1.72 -57.72
CA SER A 463 -0.91 1.39 -56.53
C SER A 463 -1.73 1.64 -55.26
N GLY A 464 -1.49 0.85 -54.22
CA GLY A 464 -2.24 0.91 -52.97
C GLY A 464 -3.49 0.02 -52.96
N TRP A 465 -4.34 0.22 -51.95
CA TRP A 465 -5.54 -0.57 -51.71
C TRP A 465 -6.81 0.23 -52.05
N TYR A 466 -7.92 -0.46 -52.32
CA TYR A 466 -9.24 0.12 -52.57
C TYR A 466 -10.37 -0.85 -52.21
N VAL A 467 -11.57 -0.34 -51.96
CA VAL A 467 -12.79 -1.15 -51.81
C VAL A 467 -13.25 -1.62 -53.19
N GLU A 468 -13.22 -2.93 -53.44
CA GLU A 468 -13.67 -3.51 -54.71
C GLU A 468 -15.21 -3.56 -54.79
N LYS A 469 -15.85 -4.05 -53.75
CA LYS A 469 -17.31 -4.20 -53.67
C LYS A 469 -17.79 -4.36 -52.24
N ILE A 470 -19.03 -3.97 -52.00
CA ILE A 470 -19.75 -4.20 -50.75
C ILE A 470 -21.03 -4.95 -51.08
N VAL A 471 -21.17 -6.16 -50.55
CA VAL A 471 -22.23 -7.12 -50.92
C VAL A 471 -22.91 -7.73 -49.71
N ASP A 472 -24.12 -8.25 -49.88
CA ASP A 472 -24.84 -8.99 -48.84
C ASP A 472 -24.05 -10.26 -48.46
N ALA A 473 -23.95 -10.53 -47.16
CA ALA A 473 -23.17 -11.67 -46.67
C ALA A 473 -23.84 -13.03 -46.94
N THR A 474 -25.14 -13.06 -47.22
CA THR A 474 -25.91 -14.28 -47.46
C THR A 474 -25.62 -14.88 -48.83
N ASP A 475 -25.53 -14.03 -49.87
CA ASP A 475 -25.32 -14.45 -51.25
C ASP A 475 -23.94 -14.06 -51.82
N GLY A 476 -23.18 -13.19 -51.14
CA GLY A 476 -21.85 -12.75 -51.55
C GLY A 476 -21.80 -11.96 -52.86
N THR A 477 -22.94 -11.51 -53.39
CA THR A 477 -23.04 -10.94 -54.74
C THR A 477 -23.94 -9.70 -54.83
N THR A 478 -25.04 -9.64 -54.08
CA THR A 478 -25.99 -8.52 -54.13
C THR A 478 -25.38 -7.27 -53.50
N LYS A 479 -25.28 -6.16 -54.24
CA LYS A 479 -24.76 -4.91 -53.70
C LYS A 479 -25.68 -4.37 -52.59
N VAL A 480 -25.10 -3.97 -51.46
CA VAL A 480 -25.82 -3.30 -50.37
C VAL A 480 -25.45 -1.83 -50.28
N GLY A 481 -26.38 -1.00 -49.80
CA GLY A 481 -26.18 0.45 -49.64
C GLY A 481 -26.12 0.94 -48.19
N TRP A 482 -26.31 0.05 -47.21
CA TRP A 482 -26.43 0.43 -45.80
C TRP A 482 -25.10 0.49 -45.05
N VAL A 483 -23.98 0.06 -45.67
CA VAL A 483 -22.63 0.15 -45.09
C VAL A 483 -21.66 0.69 -46.13
N ASP A 484 -20.73 1.53 -45.69
CA ASP A 484 -19.68 2.12 -46.51
C ASP A 484 -18.38 2.30 -45.71
N LEU A 485 -17.27 2.60 -46.40
CA LEU A 485 -15.94 2.77 -45.83
C LEU A 485 -15.32 4.10 -46.32
N SER A 486 -14.80 4.92 -45.40
CA SER A 486 -14.19 6.21 -45.75
C SER A 486 -12.83 6.42 -45.06
N PRO A 487 -11.76 6.72 -45.82
CA PRO A 487 -11.67 6.69 -47.28
C PRO A 487 -11.86 5.25 -47.84
N ASP A 488 -12.25 5.15 -49.11
CA ASP A 488 -12.48 3.88 -49.81
C ASP A 488 -11.24 3.37 -50.57
N GLN A 489 -10.12 4.07 -50.44
CA GLN A 489 -8.82 3.73 -51.03
C GLN A 489 -7.67 4.36 -50.25
N GLY A 490 -6.47 3.79 -50.38
CA GLY A 490 -5.25 4.29 -49.76
C GLY A 490 -4.00 3.95 -50.57
N VAL A 491 -2.89 4.62 -50.27
CA VAL A 491 -1.62 4.46 -50.99
C VAL A 491 -0.79 3.30 -50.44
N ALA A 492 0.12 2.77 -51.27
CA ALA A 492 1.03 1.71 -50.87
C ALA A 492 2.05 2.16 -49.81
N ASP A 493 2.53 1.22 -49.00
CA ASP A 493 3.50 1.36 -47.89
C ASP A 493 3.11 2.35 -46.80
N ASN A 494 1.85 2.79 -46.78
CA ASN A 494 1.34 3.68 -45.76
C ASN A 494 0.11 3.04 -45.08
N PRO A 495 0.22 2.62 -43.81
CA PRO A 495 -0.95 2.24 -43.04
C PRO A 495 -1.98 3.37 -43.07
N ALA A 496 -3.20 3.04 -43.47
CA ALA A 496 -4.30 3.98 -43.54
C ALA A 496 -5.38 3.59 -42.55
N GLU A 497 -5.73 4.51 -41.65
CA GLU A 497 -6.95 4.39 -40.86
C GLU A 497 -8.15 4.84 -41.70
N VAL A 498 -9.15 3.98 -41.79
CA VAL A 498 -10.44 4.25 -42.38
C VAL A 498 -11.53 4.05 -41.33
N PHE A 499 -12.73 4.54 -41.59
CA PHE A 499 -13.87 4.27 -40.70
C PHE A 499 -15.09 3.82 -41.48
N LEU A 500 -15.89 2.96 -40.85
CA LEU A 500 -17.10 2.39 -41.41
C LEU A 500 -18.29 3.28 -41.06
N THR A 501 -19.11 3.61 -42.06
CA THR A 501 -20.44 4.19 -41.83
C THR A 501 -21.50 3.13 -42.04
N VAL A 502 -22.47 3.05 -41.13
CA VAL A 502 -23.65 2.18 -41.28
C VAL A 502 -24.93 3.00 -41.15
N GLU A 503 -25.94 2.73 -41.97
CA GLU A 503 -27.29 3.28 -41.80
C GLU A 503 -28.00 2.57 -40.63
N GLU A 504 -29.07 3.16 -40.11
CA GLU A 504 -29.91 2.51 -39.09
C GLU A 504 -30.57 1.24 -39.67
N ASN A 505 -30.54 0.13 -38.92
CA ASN A 505 -31.27 -1.08 -39.28
C ASN A 505 -32.77 -0.93 -38.98
N LYS A 506 -33.54 -0.52 -39.99
CA LYS A 506 -35.01 -0.41 -39.95
C LYS A 506 -35.73 -1.67 -40.39
N THR A 507 -35.00 -2.75 -40.66
CA THR A 507 -35.59 -4.02 -41.11
C THR A 507 -36.10 -4.83 -39.92
N THR A 508 -36.74 -5.98 -40.19
CA THR A 508 -37.26 -6.89 -39.15
C THR A 508 -36.30 -8.03 -38.81
N THR A 509 -35.11 -8.06 -39.42
CA THR A 509 -34.08 -9.10 -39.22
C THR A 509 -32.72 -8.44 -39.01
N GLU A 510 -31.79 -9.15 -38.37
CA GLU A 510 -30.39 -8.74 -38.44
C GLU A 510 -29.92 -8.78 -39.91
N ARG A 511 -29.00 -7.88 -40.27
CA ARG A 511 -28.46 -7.79 -41.63
C ARG A 511 -26.94 -7.90 -41.60
N SER A 512 -26.35 -8.41 -42.68
CA SER A 512 -24.90 -8.59 -42.76
C SER A 512 -24.38 -8.32 -44.17
N ALA A 513 -23.18 -7.77 -44.25
CA ALA A 513 -22.50 -7.41 -45.49
C ALA A 513 -21.03 -7.85 -45.46
N ILE A 514 -20.41 -7.90 -46.64
CA ILE A 514 -18.98 -8.13 -46.81
C ILE A 514 -18.42 -6.96 -47.61
N ILE A 515 -17.47 -6.24 -47.01
CA ILE A 515 -16.63 -5.23 -47.68
C ILE A 515 -15.41 -5.95 -48.23
N TRP A 516 -15.25 -5.99 -49.54
CA TRP A 516 -14.08 -6.58 -50.20
C TRP A 516 -13.00 -5.52 -50.41
N ILE A 517 -11.90 -5.62 -49.68
CA ILE A 517 -10.71 -4.78 -49.87
C ILE A 517 -9.79 -5.44 -50.90
N ALA A 518 -9.24 -4.64 -51.79
CA ALA A 518 -8.45 -5.08 -52.93
C ALA A 518 -7.15 -4.29 -53.09
N ALA A 519 -6.09 -4.96 -53.52
CA ALA A 519 -4.85 -4.33 -53.97
C ALA A 519 -4.24 -5.22 -55.08
N GLY A 520 -4.19 -4.74 -56.32
CA GLY A 520 -3.78 -5.60 -57.44
C GLY A 520 -4.66 -6.85 -57.59
N ARG A 521 -4.08 -8.04 -57.37
CA ARG A 521 -4.79 -9.33 -57.37
C ARG A 521 -5.27 -9.78 -55.99
N LEU A 522 -4.83 -9.09 -54.94
CA LEU A 522 -5.16 -9.38 -53.54
C LEU A 522 -6.61 -9.00 -53.25
N ARG A 523 -7.33 -9.85 -52.51
CA ARG A 523 -8.71 -9.62 -52.06
C ARG A 523 -8.90 -10.10 -50.62
N TYR A 524 -9.31 -9.22 -49.72
CA TYR A 524 -9.62 -9.55 -48.33
C TYR A 524 -11.06 -9.15 -47.97
N PRO A 525 -11.90 -10.08 -47.46
CA PRO A 525 -13.27 -9.77 -47.04
C PRO A 525 -13.33 -9.30 -45.58
N VAL A 526 -13.97 -8.16 -45.32
CA VAL A 526 -14.33 -7.67 -43.98
C VAL A 526 -15.84 -7.79 -43.77
N LYS A 527 -16.27 -8.61 -42.80
CA LYS A 527 -17.68 -8.90 -42.53
C LYS A 527 -18.29 -7.87 -41.58
N VAL A 528 -19.41 -7.26 -41.94
CA VAL A 528 -20.14 -6.31 -41.09
C VAL A 528 -21.50 -6.88 -40.76
N THR A 529 -21.82 -7.04 -39.48
CA THR A 529 -23.13 -7.46 -38.97
C THR A 529 -23.79 -6.31 -38.26
N GLN A 530 -25.09 -6.10 -38.49
CA GLN A 530 -25.86 -5.07 -37.79
C GLN A 530 -27.13 -5.66 -37.17
N SER A 531 -27.28 -5.46 -35.86
CA SER A 531 -28.37 -6.03 -35.06
C SER A 531 -29.69 -5.26 -35.21
N LEU A 532 -30.74 -5.76 -34.56
CA LEU A 532 -32.03 -5.10 -34.35
C LEU A 532 -32.09 -4.35 -33.01
N THR A 533 -31.12 -4.55 -32.12
CA THR A 533 -31.08 -3.92 -30.80
C THR A 533 -30.31 -2.61 -30.85
N PRO A 534 -30.91 -1.46 -30.45
CA PRO A 534 -30.19 -0.19 -30.38
C PRO A 534 -29.08 -0.23 -29.32
N ALA A 535 -28.02 0.55 -29.55
CA ALA A 535 -26.85 0.71 -28.70
C ALA A 535 -27.31 1.16 -27.32
N LEU A 536 -26.65 0.61 -26.31
CA LEU A 536 -26.96 0.89 -24.94
C LEU A 536 -25.65 0.88 -24.16
N GLY A 537 -25.29 2.02 -23.59
CA GLY A 537 -24.03 2.16 -22.89
C GLY A 537 -23.94 3.51 -22.22
N ILE A 538 -23.11 3.58 -21.19
CA ILE A 538 -22.82 4.82 -20.48
C ILE A 538 -21.41 4.78 -19.94
N GLN A 539 -20.72 5.91 -20.03
CA GLN A 539 -19.35 6.09 -19.58
C GLN A 539 -19.22 7.45 -18.91
N VAL A 540 -18.48 7.48 -17.80
CA VAL A 540 -18.11 8.72 -17.11
C VAL A 540 -16.61 8.92 -17.29
N VAL A 541 -16.21 10.08 -17.80
CA VAL A 541 -14.83 10.39 -18.15
C VAL A 541 -14.38 11.74 -17.61
N ASP A 542 -13.07 11.92 -17.41
CA ASP A 542 -12.45 13.20 -17.08
C ASP A 542 -12.30 14.13 -18.31
N GLY A 543 -11.67 15.30 -18.12
CA GLY A 543 -11.38 16.25 -19.19
C GLY A 543 -10.41 15.74 -20.28
N ASN A 544 -9.76 14.59 -20.07
CA ASN A 544 -8.87 13.91 -21.01
C ASN A 544 -9.52 12.64 -21.60
N ASN A 545 -10.84 12.47 -21.46
CA ASN A 545 -11.60 11.28 -21.88
C ASN A 545 -11.17 9.96 -21.22
N LYS A 546 -10.51 9.99 -20.06
CA LYS A 546 -10.20 8.76 -19.31
C LYS A 546 -11.39 8.36 -18.44
N PRO A 547 -11.77 7.07 -18.40
CA PRO A 547 -12.81 6.60 -17.47
C PRO A 547 -12.44 6.96 -16.04
N ILE A 548 -13.39 7.55 -15.32
CA ILE A 548 -13.23 7.88 -13.90
C ILE A 548 -14.41 7.36 -13.10
N THR A 549 -14.14 7.01 -11.85
CA THR A 549 -15.14 6.53 -10.90
C THR A 549 -15.25 7.42 -9.66
N GLU A 550 -14.35 8.39 -9.51
CA GLU A 550 -14.33 9.30 -8.36
C GLU A 550 -13.69 10.66 -8.70
N LEU A 551 -14.20 11.73 -8.08
CA LEU A 551 -13.52 13.02 -7.97
C LEU A 551 -13.33 13.36 -6.49
N VAL A 552 -12.11 13.71 -6.12
CA VAL A 552 -11.73 14.06 -4.74
C VAL A 552 -11.41 15.56 -4.64
N PHE A 553 -12.05 16.25 -3.71
CA PHE A 553 -11.92 17.67 -3.42
C PHE A 553 -11.31 17.84 -2.03
N ALA A 554 -10.02 18.14 -1.97
CA ALA A 554 -9.26 18.25 -0.73
C ALA A 554 -8.77 19.69 -0.47
N GLY A 555 -8.60 20.02 0.82
CA GLY A 555 -8.06 21.30 1.28
C GLY A 555 -9.12 22.38 1.57
N VAL A 556 -8.65 23.52 2.08
CA VAL A 556 -9.51 24.62 2.60
C VAL A 556 -10.34 25.28 1.49
N ASN A 557 -9.87 25.31 0.24
CA ASN A 557 -10.62 25.85 -0.90
C ASN A 557 -10.43 24.94 -2.13
N PRO A 558 -11.28 23.93 -2.33
CA PRO A 558 -11.08 22.94 -3.37
C PRO A 558 -11.14 23.55 -4.78
N ALA A 559 -10.20 23.15 -5.64
CA ALA A 559 -10.17 23.58 -7.03
C ALA A 559 -11.39 23.03 -7.80
N THR A 560 -11.85 23.80 -8.79
CA THR A 560 -12.89 23.36 -9.73
C THR A 560 -12.41 22.16 -10.53
N GLN A 561 -13.24 21.12 -10.64
CA GLN A 561 -12.99 19.93 -11.47
C GLN A 561 -14.17 19.68 -12.41
N THR A 562 -13.95 18.93 -13.48
CA THR A 562 -14.98 18.61 -14.47
C THR A 562 -14.98 17.13 -14.82
N PHE A 563 -16.17 16.59 -15.10
CA PHE A 563 -16.32 15.27 -15.72
C PHE A 563 -17.43 15.29 -16.77
N THR A 564 -17.36 14.37 -17.72
CA THR A 564 -18.34 14.23 -18.79
C THR A 564 -18.98 12.85 -18.72
N VAL A 565 -20.30 12.81 -18.84
CA VAL A 565 -21.07 11.58 -18.99
C VAL A 565 -21.43 11.43 -20.45
N ASN A 566 -21.05 10.32 -21.06
CA ASN A 566 -21.40 9.96 -22.43
C ASN A 566 -22.31 8.73 -22.41
N TRP A 567 -23.39 8.72 -23.19
CA TRP A 567 -24.34 7.61 -23.24
C TRP A 567 -24.88 7.32 -24.63
N GLN A 568 -25.32 6.07 -24.80
CA GLN A 568 -26.02 5.56 -25.97
C GLN A 568 -27.37 4.97 -25.55
N PRO A 569 -28.45 5.18 -26.32
CA PRO A 569 -28.50 5.99 -27.55
C PRO A 569 -28.28 7.49 -27.31
N LYS A 570 -27.68 8.22 -28.27
CA LYS A 570 -27.39 9.67 -28.14
C LYS A 570 -28.64 10.53 -27.92
N ASP A 571 -29.79 10.06 -28.38
CA ASP A 571 -31.08 10.73 -28.25
C ASP A 571 -31.96 10.16 -27.12
N ALA A 572 -31.40 9.36 -26.21
CA ALA A 572 -32.12 8.86 -25.03
C ALA A 572 -32.04 9.83 -23.84
N ASP A 573 -33.06 9.80 -22.98
CA ASP A 573 -33.05 10.48 -21.69
C ASP A 573 -32.03 9.83 -20.75
N LEU A 574 -31.34 10.65 -19.96
CA LEU A 574 -30.44 10.19 -18.91
C LEU A 574 -31.05 10.47 -17.53
N THR A 575 -31.38 9.41 -16.80
CA THR A 575 -31.81 9.50 -15.40
C THR A 575 -30.60 9.62 -14.50
N VAL A 576 -30.63 10.56 -13.56
CA VAL A 576 -29.58 10.83 -12.59
C VAL A 576 -30.14 10.62 -11.18
N ILE A 577 -29.41 9.88 -10.34
CA ILE A 577 -29.71 9.72 -8.92
C ILE A 577 -28.48 10.14 -8.14
N ASN A 578 -28.59 11.22 -7.36
CA ASN A 578 -27.59 11.64 -6.40
C ASN A 578 -27.98 11.11 -5.02
N ALA A 579 -27.19 10.16 -4.51
CA ALA A 579 -27.41 9.52 -3.22
C ALA A 579 -26.25 9.83 -2.26
N GLN A 580 -26.58 10.23 -1.03
CA GLN A 580 -25.61 10.40 0.05
C GLN A 580 -24.92 9.06 0.36
N VAL A 581 -23.63 9.12 0.64
CA VAL A 581 -22.82 8.00 1.12
C VAL A 581 -22.12 8.41 2.41
N GLY A 582 -22.26 7.60 3.46
CA GLY A 582 -21.74 7.95 4.79
C GLY A 582 -22.60 8.97 5.52
N THR A 583 -21.99 9.71 6.45
CA THR A 583 -22.70 10.57 7.40
C THR A 583 -23.23 11.86 6.78
N GLU A 584 -22.50 12.43 5.82
CA GLU A 584 -22.80 13.72 5.20
C GLU A 584 -22.78 13.61 3.67
N ALA A 585 -23.77 14.21 3.01
CA ALA A 585 -23.86 14.25 1.54
C ALA A 585 -22.89 15.26 0.93
N PHE A 586 -22.46 15.03 -0.32
CA PHE A 586 -21.69 16.02 -1.06
C PHE A 586 -22.50 17.34 -1.23
N PRO A 587 -21.87 18.54 -1.14
CA PRO A 587 -22.60 19.80 -1.10
C PRO A 587 -23.50 20.05 -2.33
N SER A 588 -24.76 20.44 -2.10
CA SER A 588 -25.78 20.62 -3.13
C SER A 588 -25.59 21.85 -4.04
N ASN A 589 -24.85 22.87 -3.60
CA ASN A 589 -24.55 24.09 -4.37
C ASN A 589 -23.15 24.07 -5.02
N SER A 590 -22.64 22.88 -5.32
CA SER A 590 -21.29 22.67 -5.88
C SER A 590 -21.26 22.52 -7.40
N GLY A 591 -22.42 22.50 -8.07
CA GLY A 591 -22.52 22.06 -9.47
C GLY A 591 -22.65 20.53 -9.62
N ALA A 592 -22.68 19.78 -8.51
CA ALA A 592 -22.99 18.35 -8.50
C ALA A 592 -24.32 18.04 -9.21
N PRO A 593 -24.41 16.92 -9.96
CA PRO A 593 -25.65 16.50 -10.59
C PRO A 593 -26.77 16.35 -9.56
N THR A 594 -27.92 16.96 -9.81
CA THR A 594 -29.12 16.78 -9.01
C THR A 594 -29.91 15.57 -9.48
N SER A 595 -30.55 14.84 -8.57
CA SER A 595 -31.47 13.75 -8.93
C SER A 595 -32.58 14.26 -9.85
N GLY A 596 -32.80 13.58 -10.97
CA GLY A 596 -33.74 14.02 -11.99
C GLY A 596 -33.46 13.41 -13.36
N MET A 597 -34.01 14.02 -14.40
CA MET A 597 -33.86 13.56 -15.78
C MET A 597 -33.19 14.64 -16.61
N VAL A 598 -32.17 14.24 -17.38
CA VAL A 598 -31.61 15.03 -18.46
C VAL A 598 -32.34 14.60 -19.74
N PRO A 599 -33.12 15.49 -20.37
CA PRO A 599 -33.91 15.11 -21.54
C PRO A 599 -33.02 14.83 -22.76
N ALA A 600 -33.56 14.07 -23.71
CA ALA A 600 -33.00 13.84 -25.03
C ALA A 600 -32.61 15.14 -25.78
N GLY A 601 -31.74 15.02 -26.79
CA GLY A 601 -31.28 16.13 -27.64
C GLY A 601 -29.94 16.75 -27.26
N ASN A 602 -29.21 16.16 -26.29
CA ASN A 602 -27.86 16.57 -25.89
C ASN A 602 -26.74 15.82 -26.65
N GLY A 603 -27.07 15.06 -27.69
CA GLY A 603 -26.10 14.29 -28.46
C GLY A 603 -25.43 13.15 -27.68
N GLY A 604 -26.06 12.68 -26.60
CA GLY A 604 -25.54 11.61 -25.76
C GLY A 604 -24.36 12.02 -24.89
N THR A 605 -24.22 13.31 -24.57
CA THR A 605 -23.11 13.81 -23.76
C THR A 605 -23.55 14.95 -22.83
N LYS A 606 -22.97 14.99 -21.62
CA LYS A 606 -23.16 16.10 -20.67
C LYS A 606 -21.95 16.26 -19.77
N THR A 607 -21.40 17.47 -19.74
CA THR A 607 -20.30 17.85 -18.85
C THR A 607 -20.83 18.53 -17.58
N TYR A 608 -20.28 18.13 -16.44
CA TYR A 608 -20.55 18.74 -15.14
C TYR A 608 -19.28 19.44 -14.63
N THR A 609 -19.44 20.66 -14.12
CA THR A 609 -18.37 21.44 -13.49
C THR A 609 -18.66 21.53 -12.00
N ILE A 610 -17.73 21.03 -11.19
CA ILE A 610 -17.91 20.79 -9.77
C ILE A 610 -16.92 21.63 -8.97
N GLN A 611 -17.41 22.40 -8.01
CA GLN A 611 -16.64 23.14 -7.03
C GLN A 611 -17.42 23.25 -5.71
N PRO A 612 -17.11 22.42 -4.71
CA PRO A 612 -17.72 22.56 -3.39
C PRO A 612 -17.16 23.78 -2.64
N LEU A 613 -17.95 24.32 -1.70
CA LEU A 613 -17.50 25.36 -0.79
C LEU A 613 -16.48 24.81 0.21
N ALA A 614 -15.57 25.67 0.67
CA ALA A 614 -14.68 25.42 1.80
C ALA A 614 -15.41 24.86 3.02
N PHE A 615 -14.76 23.96 3.76
CA PHE A 615 -15.21 23.61 5.11
C PHE A 615 -15.12 24.85 6.01
N THR A 616 -16.13 25.06 6.85
CA THR A 616 -16.10 26.12 7.86
C THR A 616 -15.29 25.68 9.09
N ALA A 617 -14.77 26.64 9.86
CA ALA A 617 -14.02 26.33 11.08
C ALA A 617 -14.86 25.54 12.10
N ASP A 618 -16.15 25.86 12.23
CA ASP A 618 -17.06 25.18 13.16
C ASP A 618 -17.34 23.72 12.75
N GLU A 619 -17.34 23.41 11.45
CA GLU A 619 -17.51 22.02 10.95
C GLU A 619 -16.30 21.12 11.28
N LEU A 620 -15.12 21.71 11.48
CA LEU A 620 -13.88 21.00 11.76
C LEU A 620 -13.49 21.02 13.24
N ASP A 621 -14.08 21.91 14.03
CA ASP A 621 -13.76 22.11 15.45
C ASP A 621 -14.52 21.11 16.35
N GLU A 622 -13.79 20.10 16.83
CA GLU A 622 -14.28 19.09 17.77
C GLU A 622 -14.90 19.70 19.04
N SER A 623 -14.42 20.86 19.51
CA SER A 623 -14.94 21.53 20.72
C SER A 623 -16.34 22.11 20.53
N LYS A 624 -16.76 22.31 19.27
CA LYS A 624 -18.10 22.76 18.89
C LYS A 624 -18.98 21.63 18.35
N GLY A 625 -18.51 20.39 18.42
CA GLY A 625 -19.19 19.21 17.88
C GLY A 625 -18.93 18.94 16.40
N GLY A 626 -17.94 19.62 15.80
CA GLY A 626 -17.45 19.34 14.45
C GLY A 626 -16.56 18.09 14.37
N ASN A 627 -16.07 17.78 13.17
CA ASN A 627 -15.18 16.65 12.90
C ASN A 627 -13.92 17.12 12.15
N PRO A 628 -12.70 17.06 12.73
CA PRO A 628 -11.48 17.50 12.08
C PRO A 628 -11.09 16.66 10.87
N PHE A 629 -11.68 15.47 10.71
CA PHE A 629 -11.50 14.57 9.57
C PHE A 629 -12.76 14.50 8.71
N LEU A 630 -13.57 15.58 8.69
CA LEU A 630 -14.86 15.60 8.01
C LEU A 630 -14.74 15.19 6.54
N GLU A 631 -15.65 14.32 6.15
CA GLU A 631 -15.81 13.82 4.80
C GLU A 631 -17.28 13.91 4.39
N LYS A 632 -17.51 14.42 3.18
CA LYS A 632 -18.83 14.53 2.56
C LYS A 632 -18.82 13.77 1.24
N VAL A 633 -19.66 12.76 1.10
CA VAL A 633 -19.65 11.87 -0.07
C VAL A 633 -21.05 11.71 -0.64
N SER A 634 -21.14 11.79 -1.97
CA SER A 634 -22.30 11.34 -2.72
C SER A 634 -21.88 10.38 -3.82
N LYS A 635 -22.69 9.35 -4.03
CA LYS A 635 -22.65 8.51 -5.23
C LYS A 635 -23.68 9.05 -6.22
N ILE A 636 -23.23 9.37 -7.42
CA ILE A 636 -24.12 9.75 -8.51
C ILE A 636 -24.26 8.54 -9.42
N ASP A 637 -25.47 8.01 -9.52
CA ASP A 637 -25.84 6.96 -10.47
C ASP A 637 -26.49 7.59 -11.70
N PHE A 638 -26.06 7.13 -12.87
CA PHE A 638 -26.57 7.54 -14.16
C PHE A 638 -27.16 6.32 -14.85
N THR A 639 -28.39 6.45 -15.35
CA THR A 639 -29.11 5.39 -16.03
C THR A 639 -29.67 5.88 -17.36
N THR A 640 -29.41 5.15 -18.44
CA THR A 640 -30.04 5.38 -19.75
C THR A 640 -30.80 4.13 -20.20
N THR A 641 -31.70 4.27 -21.17
CA THR A 641 -32.45 3.15 -21.77
C THR A 641 -32.53 3.28 -23.28
N ASN A 642 -32.56 2.13 -23.96
CA ASN A 642 -32.91 2.02 -25.36
C ASN A 642 -34.39 1.60 -25.58
N GLY A 643 -35.21 1.63 -24.52
CA GLY A 643 -36.61 1.19 -24.51
C GLY A 643 -36.79 -0.33 -24.34
N ILE A 644 -35.71 -1.12 -24.33
CA ILE A 644 -35.72 -2.58 -24.13
C ILE A 644 -34.95 -2.95 -22.86
N SER A 645 -33.84 -2.27 -22.59
CA SER A 645 -32.94 -2.52 -21.46
C SER A 645 -32.37 -1.22 -20.92
N PHE A 646 -31.64 -1.30 -19.81
CA PHE A 646 -31.03 -0.14 -19.14
C PHE A 646 -29.51 -0.33 -19.00
N ALA A 647 -28.75 0.75 -19.10
CA ALA A 647 -27.32 0.79 -18.76
C ALA A 647 -27.09 1.77 -17.62
N ASN A 648 -26.13 1.45 -16.75
CA ASN A 648 -25.81 2.22 -15.56
C ASN A 648 -24.30 2.52 -15.48
N ALA A 649 -23.94 3.72 -15.01
CA ALA A 649 -22.61 4.06 -14.54
C ALA A 649 -22.72 4.93 -13.29
N SER A 650 -21.63 4.98 -12.53
CA SER A 650 -21.60 5.74 -11.28
C SER A 650 -20.32 6.52 -11.12
N ILE A 651 -20.38 7.64 -10.41
CA ILE A 651 -19.21 8.39 -9.93
C ILE A 651 -19.39 8.79 -8.47
N PHE A 652 -18.32 8.71 -7.68
CA PHE A 652 -18.28 9.27 -6.34
C PHE A 652 -17.77 10.72 -6.39
N LEU A 653 -18.48 11.62 -5.72
CA LEU A 653 -17.98 12.96 -5.42
C LEU A 653 -17.62 12.99 -3.94
N ARG A 654 -16.34 13.18 -3.62
CA ARG A 654 -15.81 13.17 -2.26
C ARG A 654 -15.18 14.52 -1.94
N GLN A 655 -15.65 15.18 -0.90
CA GLN A 655 -14.96 16.31 -0.28
C GLN A 655 -14.38 15.84 1.04
N ILE A 656 -13.07 16.00 1.24
CA ILE A 656 -12.37 15.47 2.42
C ILE A 656 -11.41 16.50 3.01
N ASN A 657 -11.43 16.65 4.33
CA ASN A 657 -10.44 17.45 5.06
C ASN A 657 -9.31 16.54 5.55
N TYR A 658 -8.20 16.47 4.81
CA TYR A 658 -7.01 15.77 5.30
C TYR A 658 -6.43 16.52 6.49
N ASN A 659 -6.23 15.82 7.61
CA ASN A 659 -5.79 16.45 8.84
C ASN A 659 -4.95 15.50 9.69
N PHE A 660 -4.28 16.07 10.68
CA PHE A 660 -3.50 15.37 11.67
C PHE A 660 -3.74 16.02 13.04
N VAL A 661 -4.27 15.24 13.99
CA VAL A 661 -4.64 15.72 15.33
C VAL A 661 -3.95 14.88 16.38
N VAL A 662 -3.41 15.54 17.40
CA VAL A 662 -2.80 14.87 18.54
C VAL A 662 -3.74 14.88 19.74
N SER A 663 -3.75 13.77 20.47
CA SER A 663 -4.52 13.60 21.70
C SER A 663 -3.64 12.95 22.77
N GLY A 664 -3.77 13.43 24.01
CA GLY A 664 -2.92 13.02 25.13
C GLY A 664 -2.40 14.23 25.91
N THR A 665 -1.61 13.98 26.95
CA THR A 665 -0.88 15.06 27.65
C THR A 665 0.34 15.41 26.82
N THR A 666 0.79 16.67 26.86
CA THR A 666 2.06 17.07 26.27
C THR A 666 3.14 17.30 27.33
N ASP A 667 2.81 17.22 28.62
CA ASP A 667 3.76 17.40 29.72
C ASP A 667 4.24 16.06 30.28
N TYR A 668 5.57 15.89 30.40
CA TYR A 668 6.24 14.66 30.83
C TYR A 668 7.39 14.95 31.80
N ILE A 669 7.80 13.96 32.60
CA ILE A 669 8.91 14.08 33.56
C ILE A 669 10.03 13.08 33.21
N LEU A 670 11.29 13.41 33.54
CA LEU A 670 12.46 12.55 33.28
C LEU A 670 12.67 11.52 34.39
N ASP A 671 11.78 10.54 34.48
CA ASP A 671 11.80 9.49 35.51
C ASP A 671 12.38 8.15 35.01
N GLY A 672 12.77 8.08 33.74
CA GLY A 672 13.19 6.83 33.08
C GLY A 672 12.04 5.98 32.55
N SER A 673 10.80 6.47 32.59
CA SER A 673 9.63 5.73 32.10
C SER A 673 9.49 5.79 30.58
N THR A 674 8.69 4.88 30.03
CA THR A 674 8.15 4.97 28.67
C THR A 674 6.81 5.68 28.71
N TYR A 675 6.68 6.75 27.94
CA TYR A 675 5.45 7.51 27.76
C TYR A 675 4.82 7.22 26.41
N SER A 676 3.56 7.65 26.27
CA SER A 676 2.90 7.65 24.98
C SER A 676 1.90 8.79 24.79
N PHE A 677 1.62 9.11 23.54
CA PHE A 677 0.50 9.93 23.11
C PHE A 677 -0.13 9.32 21.85
N ASN A 678 -1.33 9.78 21.49
CA ASN A 678 -2.04 9.25 20.33
C ASN A 678 -2.12 10.29 19.23
N VAL A 679 -1.84 9.86 18.00
CA VAL A 679 -1.96 10.67 16.80
C VAL A 679 -3.07 10.13 15.91
N LYS A 680 -3.97 11.01 15.47
CA LYS A 680 -5.08 10.67 14.58
C LYS A 680 -4.85 11.29 13.23
N SER A 681 -5.03 10.51 12.17
CA SER A 681 -4.99 11.01 10.80
C SER A 681 -5.96 10.23 9.91
N ASN A 682 -6.41 10.86 8.83
CA ASN A 682 -7.18 10.21 7.76
C ASN A 682 -6.34 9.98 6.50
N THR A 683 -5.02 10.06 6.61
CA THR A 683 -4.07 9.77 5.54
C THR A 683 -2.75 9.26 6.10
N GLY A 684 -1.84 8.84 5.23
CA GLY A 684 -0.48 8.47 5.62
C GLY A 684 0.26 9.66 6.24
N TRP A 685 1.01 9.40 7.29
CA TRP A 685 1.89 10.37 7.94
C TRP A 685 3.23 9.72 8.27
N ARG A 686 4.26 10.55 8.42
CA ARG A 686 5.58 10.14 8.91
C ARG A 686 6.12 11.12 9.93
N ILE A 687 6.95 10.66 10.85
CA ILE A 687 7.78 11.53 11.68
C ILE A 687 8.94 12.02 10.81
N GLU A 688 8.91 13.29 10.41
CA GLU A 688 9.93 13.91 9.58
C GLU A 688 11.18 14.27 10.41
N ARG A 689 10.97 14.77 11.63
CA ARG A 689 12.06 15.29 12.45
C ARG A 689 11.73 15.27 13.94
N ILE A 690 12.73 14.98 14.78
CA ILE A 690 12.65 15.09 16.23
C ILE A 690 13.76 16.04 16.70
N THR A 691 13.41 17.05 17.49
CA THR A 691 14.39 18.04 17.97
C THR A 691 14.23 18.27 19.48
N GLU A 692 15.30 18.04 20.23
CA GLU A 692 15.34 18.27 21.68
C GLU A 692 15.87 19.68 22.01
N HIS A 693 15.16 20.38 22.90
CA HIS A 693 15.47 21.71 23.39
C HIS A 693 15.66 21.73 24.92
N PRO A 694 16.73 21.09 25.44
CA PRO A 694 17.02 21.10 26.88
C PRO A 694 17.39 22.51 27.37
N LYS A 695 16.80 22.92 28.48
CA LYS A 695 17.03 24.19 29.17
C LYS A 695 18.09 23.98 30.25
N GLY A 696 19.29 24.53 30.05
CA GLY A 696 20.37 24.52 31.04
C GLY A 696 21.54 23.57 30.76
N GLY A 697 21.62 22.95 29.58
CA GLY A 697 22.73 22.09 29.20
C GLY A 697 22.52 21.41 27.84
N SER A 698 23.40 20.47 27.49
CA SER A 698 23.31 19.66 26.25
C SER A 698 22.93 18.20 26.53
N THR A 699 22.39 17.91 27.72
CA THR A 699 22.01 16.55 28.10
C THR A 699 20.76 16.14 27.32
N PRO A 700 20.79 15.02 26.59
CA PRO A 700 19.60 14.46 25.95
C PRO A 700 18.51 14.14 26.99
N MET A 701 17.27 14.42 26.64
CA MET A 701 16.06 14.11 27.42
C MET A 701 15.47 12.75 27.03
N LEU A 702 15.74 12.26 25.82
CA LEU A 702 15.27 10.96 25.30
C LEU A 702 16.29 9.83 25.53
N GLN A 703 15.76 8.63 25.79
CA GLN A 703 16.52 7.38 25.85
C GLN A 703 15.72 6.25 25.19
N PHE A 704 15.78 6.17 23.86
CA PHE A 704 15.01 5.19 23.10
C PHE A 704 15.26 3.74 23.54
N GLN A 705 14.17 3.01 23.76
CA GLN A 705 14.16 1.59 24.11
C GLN A 705 13.67 0.74 22.92
N PRO A 706 14.01 -0.57 22.89
CA PRO A 706 13.41 -1.49 21.93
C PRO A 706 11.87 -1.50 22.06
N GLY A 707 11.17 -1.05 21.02
CA GLY A 707 9.71 -0.94 20.98
C GLY A 707 9.17 0.49 21.08
N ASP A 708 10.03 1.49 21.28
CA ASP A 708 9.65 2.89 21.03
C ASP A 708 9.48 3.11 19.53
N ASN A 709 8.47 3.89 19.15
CA ASN A 709 8.18 4.23 17.75
C ASN A 709 8.16 5.75 17.50
N MET A 710 8.48 6.59 18.48
CA MET A 710 8.77 8.01 18.24
C MET A 710 10.16 8.19 17.62
N ILE A 711 10.37 7.69 16.41
CA ILE A 711 11.64 7.73 15.68
C ILE A 711 11.46 8.42 14.33
N GLU A 712 12.49 9.15 13.88
CA GLU A 712 12.46 9.76 12.54
C GLU A 712 12.30 8.67 11.47
N GLY A 713 11.37 8.87 10.55
CA GLY A 713 10.98 7.89 9.54
C GLY A 713 9.81 7.00 9.92
N GLU A 714 9.39 6.92 11.19
CA GLU A 714 8.21 6.14 11.58
C GLU A 714 7.00 6.61 10.79
N THR A 715 6.24 5.67 10.24
CA THR A 715 5.05 5.95 9.45
C THR A 715 3.80 5.41 10.11
N GLY A 716 2.70 6.15 9.99
CA GLY A 716 1.38 5.66 10.30
C GLY A 716 0.38 5.95 9.20
N GLY A 717 -0.86 5.55 9.42
CA GLY A 717 -1.89 5.56 8.39
C GLY A 717 -3.23 6.13 8.85
N TYR A 718 -4.27 5.69 8.13
CA TYR A 718 -5.65 6.08 8.39
C TYR A 718 -6.12 5.52 9.74
N ASN A 719 -6.24 6.39 10.74
CA ASN A 719 -6.81 6.09 12.05
C ASN A 719 -7.39 7.34 12.71
N THR A 720 -8.67 7.60 12.47
CA THR A 720 -9.38 8.79 12.98
C THR A 720 -10.11 8.57 14.30
N THR A 721 -10.27 7.31 14.74
CA THR A 721 -11.07 6.96 15.91
C THR A 721 -10.27 7.08 17.21
N ASN A 722 -9.34 6.14 17.41
CA ASN A 722 -8.51 6.07 18.63
C ASN A 722 -7.11 6.65 18.41
N GLY A 723 -6.71 6.83 17.15
CA GLY A 723 -5.35 7.22 16.79
C GLY A 723 -4.35 6.07 16.97
N GLU A 724 -3.18 6.27 16.41
CA GLU A 724 -2.01 5.40 16.60
C GLU A 724 -1.21 5.88 17.81
N THR A 725 -0.70 4.93 18.59
CA THR A 725 0.04 5.24 19.81
C THR A 725 1.51 5.45 19.46
N ILE A 726 2.00 6.65 19.76
CA ILE A 726 3.41 7.01 19.70
C ILE A 726 4.02 6.80 21.08
N THR A 727 4.99 5.91 21.20
CA THR A 727 5.72 5.55 22.41
C THR A 727 7.15 6.11 22.37
N PHE A 728 7.59 6.64 23.50
CA PHE A 728 8.95 7.13 23.67
C PHE A 728 9.42 6.98 25.11
N SER A 729 10.69 6.62 25.29
CA SER A 729 11.34 6.59 26.58
C SER A 729 12.20 7.83 26.84
N VAL A 730 12.17 8.30 28.07
CA VAL A 730 12.98 9.43 28.55
C VAL A 730 14.14 8.93 29.41
N ILE A 731 15.17 9.75 29.58
CA ILE A 731 16.24 9.46 30.56
C ILE A 731 15.70 9.52 32.00
N THR A 732 16.40 8.87 32.93
CA THR A 732 16.22 9.14 34.37
C THR A 732 17.06 10.34 34.77
N ASP A 733 16.42 11.43 35.21
CA ASP A 733 17.07 12.54 35.90
C ASP A 733 16.68 12.54 37.39
N PRO A 734 17.39 11.78 38.25
CA PRO A 734 17.11 11.75 39.68
C PRO A 734 17.37 13.13 40.33
N THR A 735 18.17 13.99 39.69
CA THR A 735 18.46 15.34 40.21
C THR A 735 17.37 16.36 39.88
N GLN A 736 16.50 16.06 38.90
CA GLN A 736 15.42 16.92 38.40
C GLN A 736 15.92 18.33 38.05
N THR A 737 17.07 18.39 37.39
CA THR A 737 17.70 19.62 36.92
C THR A 737 17.49 19.87 35.44
N ILE A 738 17.06 18.86 34.67
CA ILE A 738 16.84 18.91 33.24
C ILE A 738 15.35 19.18 32.96
N SER A 739 15.07 20.26 32.24
CA SER A 739 13.74 20.64 31.73
C SER A 739 13.88 21.13 30.30
N GLY A 740 12.81 21.26 29.52
CA GLY A 740 12.92 21.68 28.12
C GLY A 740 11.71 21.29 27.29
N THR A 741 11.85 21.31 25.97
CA THR A 741 10.83 20.83 25.05
C THR A 741 11.40 19.85 24.03
N ILE A 742 10.56 18.99 23.47
CA ILE A 742 10.88 18.09 22.37
C ILE A 742 9.86 18.36 21.27
N ASP A 743 10.34 18.83 20.12
CA ASP A 743 9.50 19.07 18.95
C ASP A 743 9.54 17.84 18.04
N VAL A 744 8.37 17.26 17.79
CA VAL A 744 8.17 16.15 16.86
C VAL A 744 7.39 16.66 15.66
N VAL A 745 8.00 16.65 14.48
CA VAL A 745 7.39 17.14 13.23
C VAL A 745 6.80 15.95 12.47
N PHE A 746 5.49 15.99 12.27
CA PHE A 746 4.75 15.02 11.46
C PHE A 746 4.46 15.61 10.08
N ALA A 747 4.75 14.85 9.03
CA ALA A 747 4.54 15.25 7.65
C ALA A 747 3.69 14.24 6.89
N SER A 748 2.94 14.70 5.89
CA SER A 748 2.27 13.82 4.94
C SER A 748 3.24 13.41 3.81
N PRO A 749 3.49 12.10 3.56
CA PRO A 749 4.28 11.64 2.42
C PRO A 749 3.79 12.17 1.08
N ASP A 750 2.47 12.28 0.93
CA ASP A 750 1.81 12.73 -0.30
C ASP A 750 1.49 14.23 -0.29
N GLY A 751 1.91 14.97 0.74
CA GLY A 751 1.67 16.42 0.87
C GLY A 751 0.20 16.79 1.07
N LEU A 752 -0.63 15.90 1.62
CA LEU A 752 -2.07 16.08 1.73
C LEU A 752 -2.49 16.99 2.91
N PHE A 753 -1.63 17.16 3.91
CA PHE A 753 -1.76 18.15 4.98
C PHE A 753 -0.39 18.81 5.23
N SER A 754 -0.39 20.02 5.79
CA SER A 754 0.85 20.75 6.14
C SER A 754 1.50 20.18 7.39
N ASP A 755 2.83 20.19 7.45
CA ASP A 755 3.60 19.67 8.58
C ASP A 755 3.06 20.16 9.94
N VAL A 756 2.84 19.21 10.85
CA VAL A 756 2.34 19.47 12.19
C VAL A 756 3.47 19.26 13.19
N THR A 757 3.82 20.32 13.92
CA THR A 757 4.80 20.23 15.01
C THR A 757 4.08 19.98 16.34
N VAL A 758 4.46 18.89 17.00
CA VAL A 758 3.95 18.49 18.32
C VAL A 758 5.05 18.76 19.33
N THR A 759 4.81 19.69 20.23
CA THR A 759 5.77 20.07 21.28
C THR A 759 5.44 19.31 22.57
N LEU A 760 6.33 18.42 22.99
CA LEU A 760 6.30 17.73 24.28
C LEU A 760 7.11 18.55 25.28
N ASN A 761 6.51 18.95 26.41
CA ASN A 761 7.17 19.69 27.47
C ASN A 761 7.74 18.73 28.51
N ILE A 762 9.02 18.93 28.87
CA ILE A 762 9.66 18.22 29.97
C ILE A 762 9.63 19.11 31.23
N VAL A 763 8.85 18.68 32.22
CA VAL A 763 8.58 19.40 33.48
C VAL A 763 9.25 18.74 34.69
N ASN A 764 9.61 19.54 35.69
CA ASN A 764 10.12 19.05 36.98
C ASN A 764 8.96 18.81 37.95
N ASN A 765 8.95 17.66 38.65
CA ASN A 765 8.00 17.16 39.68
C ASN A 765 6.72 17.99 39.92
N VAL A 766 5.55 17.37 39.72
CA VAL A 766 4.24 18.03 39.91
C VAL A 766 3.91 18.35 41.36
N TRP A 767 4.56 17.73 42.34
CA TRP A 767 4.34 18.02 43.75
C TRP A 767 5.31 19.06 44.30
N ALA A 768 4.81 19.92 45.20
CA ALA A 768 5.65 20.81 45.98
C ALA A 768 6.63 19.99 46.84
N ARG A 769 7.88 20.43 46.92
CA ARG A 769 8.94 19.74 47.67
C ARG A 769 8.91 20.04 49.16
N SER A 770 8.15 21.04 49.63
CA SER A 770 7.87 21.31 51.05
C SER A 770 6.39 21.63 51.31
N ASN A 771 5.97 21.63 52.58
CA ASN A 771 4.72 22.27 53.00
C ASN A 771 4.88 23.80 52.88
N ILE A 772 3.76 24.53 52.89
CA ILE A 772 3.76 26.01 52.84
C ILE A 772 4.40 26.58 54.10
N VAL A 773 5.33 27.53 53.94
CA VAL A 773 6.01 28.28 55.01
C VAL A 773 5.79 29.78 54.86
N TRP A 774 6.06 30.54 55.91
CA TRP A 774 6.04 32.01 55.90
C TRP A 774 7.45 32.58 55.79
N VAL A 775 7.65 33.54 54.88
CA VAL A 775 8.89 34.31 54.79
C VAL A 775 8.64 35.73 55.26
N SER A 776 9.22 36.09 56.40
CA SER A 776 9.08 37.41 57.01
C SER A 776 9.86 38.47 56.23
N LYS A 777 9.19 39.58 55.88
CA LYS A 777 9.72 40.78 55.22
C LYS A 777 9.12 42.05 55.85
N PRO A 778 9.35 42.31 57.15
CA PRO A 778 8.58 43.29 57.94
C PRO A 778 8.78 44.76 57.51
N ASN A 779 9.71 45.04 56.60
CA ASN A 779 10.03 46.39 56.12
C ASN A 779 10.12 46.48 54.59
N ASP A 780 9.67 45.47 53.86
CA ASP A 780 9.72 45.48 52.40
C ASP A 780 8.41 46.04 51.83
N PRO A 781 8.44 47.16 51.09
CA PRO A 781 7.23 47.77 50.54
C PRO A 781 6.52 46.87 49.51
N ASN A 782 7.20 45.88 48.93
CA ASN A 782 6.58 44.91 48.02
C ASN A 782 5.72 43.87 48.76
N TYR A 783 5.86 43.77 50.09
CA TYR A 783 5.14 42.84 50.95
C TYR A 783 4.44 43.62 52.08
N PRO A 784 3.36 44.38 51.78
CA PRO A 784 2.68 45.23 52.75
C PRO A 784 2.09 44.46 53.95
N GLU A 785 1.88 43.15 53.82
CA GLU A 785 1.43 42.26 54.89
C GLU A 785 2.57 41.87 55.86
N GLY A 786 3.82 42.22 55.52
CA GLY A 786 5.03 41.98 56.31
C GLY A 786 5.78 40.70 55.91
N GLY A 787 5.47 40.11 54.76
CA GLY A 787 6.06 38.85 54.27
C GLY A 787 5.23 38.21 53.16
N TYR A 788 5.59 36.98 52.79
CA TYR A 788 4.87 36.18 51.81
C TYR A 788 4.86 34.69 52.16
N LEU A 789 3.88 33.97 51.62
CA LEU A 789 3.80 32.52 51.72
C LEU A 789 4.52 31.87 50.53
N THR A 790 5.23 30.77 50.77
CA THR A 790 5.97 30.05 49.73
C THR A 790 6.19 28.59 50.12
N PHE A 791 6.77 27.80 49.23
CA PHE A 791 7.17 26.42 49.44
C PHE A 791 8.27 26.07 48.43
N ALA A 792 9.03 25.01 48.71
CA ALA A 792 10.05 24.52 47.79
C ALA A 792 9.40 23.94 46.53
N VAL A 793 9.81 24.42 45.35
CA VAL A 793 9.38 23.91 44.04
C VAL A 793 10.46 23.03 43.43
N THR A 794 11.72 23.43 43.58
CA THR A 794 12.91 22.81 43.01
C THR A 794 13.77 22.16 44.09
N PRO A 795 14.66 21.21 43.76
CA PRO A 795 15.60 20.67 44.75
C PRO A 795 16.49 21.75 45.37
N ALA A 796 16.82 22.81 44.63
CA ALA A 796 17.61 23.92 45.15
C ALA A 796 16.87 24.70 46.26
N ASP A 797 15.55 24.84 46.15
CA ASP A 797 14.75 25.54 47.15
C ASP A 797 14.82 24.84 48.52
N ASN A 798 15.00 23.51 48.55
CA ASN A 798 15.13 22.73 49.78
C ASN A 798 16.35 23.11 50.64
N ALA A 799 17.35 23.80 50.06
CA ALA A 799 18.45 24.37 50.83
C ALA A 799 17.96 25.47 51.81
N THR A 800 16.85 26.14 51.48
CA THR A 800 16.27 27.24 52.26
C THR A 800 14.92 26.87 52.88
N ILE A 801 14.15 25.98 52.24
CA ILE A 801 12.85 25.49 52.70
C ILE A 801 12.90 23.96 52.76
N PRO A 802 13.35 23.38 53.88
CA PRO A 802 13.51 21.94 54.02
C PRO A 802 12.24 21.15 53.64
N ALA A 803 12.40 20.02 52.93
CA ALA A 803 11.27 19.20 52.51
C ALA A 803 10.46 18.61 53.69
N ASN A 804 11.12 18.41 54.83
CA ASN A 804 10.52 17.96 56.09
C ASN A 804 10.03 19.10 57.01
N SER A 805 9.85 20.31 56.49
CA SER A 805 9.25 21.42 57.23
C SER A 805 7.79 21.11 57.57
N GLN A 806 7.39 21.33 58.82
CA GLN A 806 6.02 21.19 59.32
C GLN A 806 5.03 22.02 58.48
N GLY A 807 5.43 23.22 58.08
CA GLY A 807 4.59 24.20 57.42
C GLY A 807 3.67 24.94 58.39
N VAL A 808 3.09 26.04 57.91
CA VAL A 808 2.09 26.83 58.63
C VAL A 808 0.70 26.22 58.48
N PHE A 809 -0.19 26.51 59.43
CA PHE A 809 -1.52 25.91 59.47
C PHE A 809 -2.59 26.79 58.82
N PHE A 810 -3.57 26.13 58.21
CA PHE A 810 -4.76 26.72 57.63
C PHE A 810 -6.00 25.96 58.10
N GLN A 811 -7.12 26.65 58.23
CA GLN A 811 -8.44 26.02 58.24
C GLN A 811 -8.83 25.64 56.80
N TRP A 812 -9.71 24.67 56.60
CA TRP A 812 -10.04 24.18 55.26
C TRP A 812 -10.72 25.28 54.42
N GLY A 813 -10.09 25.62 53.29
CA GLY A 813 -10.53 26.72 52.43
C GLY A 813 -10.26 28.11 53.03
N SER A 814 -9.35 28.24 53.99
CA SER A 814 -8.87 29.51 54.51
C SER A 814 -7.63 29.99 53.77
N LEU A 815 -7.54 31.30 53.52
CA LEU A 815 -6.31 31.94 53.05
C LEU A 815 -5.46 32.52 54.18
N VAL A 816 -5.92 32.42 55.44
CA VAL A 816 -5.24 32.99 56.61
C VAL A 816 -4.25 31.99 57.18
N ALA A 817 -2.97 32.36 57.21
CA ALA A 817 -1.90 31.49 57.72
C ALA A 817 -1.71 31.66 59.24
N ILE A 818 -1.64 30.52 59.93
CA ILE A 818 -1.59 30.43 61.38
C ILE A 818 -0.27 29.77 61.80
N SER A 819 0.43 30.40 62.75
CA SER A 819 1.63 29.83 63.37
C SER A 819 1.33 28.49 64.04
N PRO A 820 2.13 27.43 63.74
CA PRO A 820 2.05 26.13 64.39
C PRO A 820 2.91 26.05 65.66
N ALA A 821 3.54 27.15 66.11
CA ALA A 821 4.40 27.18 67.29
C ALA A 821 3.82 28.05 68.43
N PRO A 822 4.22 27.82 69.69
CA PRO A 822 3.92 28.74 70.79
C PRO A 822 4.47 30.15 70.53
N LEU A 823 3.86 31.17 71.16
CA LEU A 823 4.37 32.54 71.10
C LEU A 823 5.72 32.67 71.83
N PRO A 824 6.58 33.62 71.43
CA PRO A 824 7.87 33.85 72.08
C PRO A 824 7.72 34.06 73.60
N GLY A 825 8.46 33.27 74.38
CA GLY A 825 8.45 33.33 75.85
C GLY A 825 7.19 32.74 76.50
N SER A 826 6.30 32.11 75.74
CA SER A 826 5.08 31.48 76.25
C SER A 826 5.24 29.97 76.38
N THR A 827 4.95 29.43 77.57
CA THR A 827 4.70 27.99 77.75
C THR A 827 3.25 27.60 77.45
N ASP A 828 2.38 28.59 77.23
CA ASP A 828 0.98 28.36 76.86
C ASP A 828 0.89 28.02 75.37
N THR A 829 0.33 26.84 75.09
CA THR A 829 0.06 26.31 73.74
C THR A 829 -1.31 26.75 73.20
N GLY A 830 -2.02 27.61 73.93
CA GLY A 830 -3.30 28.19 73.56
C GLY A 830 -3.23 29.09 72.32
N TYR A 831 -4.37 29.30 71.67
CA TYR A 831 -4.45 30.22 70.54
C TYR A 831 -4.66 31.62 71.08
N ASN A 832 -3.73 32.51 70.73
CA ASN A 832 -3.85 33.94 70.96
C ASN A 832 -4.15 34.64 69.63
N ALA A 833 -5.28 35.34 69.60
CA ALA A 833 -5.66 36.19 68.49
C ALA A 833 -4.72 37.40 68.42
N GLY A 834 -4.26 37.74 67.22
CA GLY A 834 -3.33 38.85 66.97
C GLY A 834 -2.29 38.50 65.91
N LYS A 835 -1.58 39.53 65.44
CA LYS A 835 -0.45 39.37 64.53
C LYS A 835 0.76 38.83 65.30
N TYR A 836 1.48 37.88 64.72
CA TYR A 836 2.77 37.44 65.25
C TYR A 836 3.75 38.62 65.38
N PRO A 837 4.53 38.74 66.48
CA PRO A 837 4.75 37.76 67.55
C PRO A 837 3.78 37.82 68.75
N SER A 838 2.84 38.77 68.77
CA SER A 838 1.89 38.93 69.90
C SER A 838 0.63 38.06 69.79
N GLY A 839 0.40 37.43 68.64
CA GLY A 839 -0.64 36.43 68.38
C GLY A 839 -0.20 35.45 67.30
N HIS A 840 -1.07 34.53 66.89
CA HIS A 840 -0.70 33.42 66.00
C HIS A 840 -0.97 33.66 64.51
N ILE A 841 -1.51 34.81 64.10
CA ILE A 841 -1.76 35.06 62.68
C ILE A 841 -0.49 35.62 62.02
N LEU A 842 -0.02 34.93 60.98
CA LEU A 842 1.14 35.30 60.17
C LEU A 842 0.72 36.11 58.95
N PHE A 843 -0.34 35.67 58.27
CA PHE A 843 -0.77 36.23 57.00
C PHE A 843 -2.31 36.29 56.92
N ASP A 844 -2.81 37.38 56.35
CA ASP A 844 -4.21 37.59 56.00
C ASP A 844 -4.28 38.42 54.71
N PRO A 845 -4.89 37.91 53.62
CA PRO A 845 -4.88 38.59 52.32
C PRO A 845 -5.89 39.74 52.21
N ARG A 846 -6.72 39.97 53.23
CA ARG A 846 -7.78 40.98 53.18
C ARG A 846 -7.22 42.40 53.34
N PRO A 847 -7.90 43.44 52.81
CA PRO A 847 -7.39 44.82 52.78
C PRO A 847 -6.93 45.39 54.14
N SER A 848 -6.01 46.35 54.10
CA SER A 848 -5.43 47.03 55.27
C SER A 848 -6.49 47.71 56.15
N GLY A 849 -6.47 47.44 57.47
CA GLY A 849 -7.49 47.83 58.45
C GLY A 849 -8.15 46.63 59.15
N THR A 850 -7.87 45.43 58.65
CA THR A 850 -8.29 44.13 59.19
C THR A 850 -7.54 43.84 60.51
N THR A 851 -8.24 43.92 61.64
CA THR A 851 -7.67 43.55 62.96
C THR A 851 -7.39 42.05 62.99
N TYR A 852 -6.14 41.64 63.21
CA TYR A 852 -5.72 40.24 63.41
C TYR A 852 -6.32 39.54 64.66
N ASN A 853 -7.32 40.15 65.31
CA ASN A 853 -7.89 39.76 66.59
C ASN A 853 -9.07 38.79 66.44
N TYR A 854 -9.01 37.86 65.48
CA TYR A 854 -10.04 36.83 65.32
C TYR A 854 -9.89 35.75 66.40
N ALA A 855 -10.96 35.46 67.13
CA ALA A 855 -11.07 34.18 67.83
C ALA A 855 -10.88 33.02 66.82
N TRP A 856 -10.42 31.85 67.28
CA TRP A 856 -10.15 30.69 66.40
C TRP A 856 -11.33 30.35 65.47
N THR A 857 -12.55 30.43 65.99
CA THR A 857 -13.81 30.17 65.27
C THR A 857 -14.16 31.24 64.24
N ASN A 858 -13.51 32.40 64.27
CA ASN A 858 -13.80 33.56 63.43
C ASN A 858 -12.74 33.75 62.32
N ILE A 859 -11.73 32.88 62.25
CA ILE A 859 -10.80 32.84 61.12
C ILE A 859 -11.62 32.49 59.87
N PRO A 860 -11.49 33.21 58.74
CA PRO A 860 -12.24 32.90 57.54
C PRO A 860 -11.90 31.51 57.00
N TYR A 861 -12.91 30.68 56.77
CA TYR A 861 -12.79 29.38 56.12
C TYR A 861 -14.07 29.07 55.32
N ILE A 862 -14.06 28.01 54.51
CA ILE A 862 -15.27 27.57 53.78
C ILE A 862 -16.19 26.82 54.74
N SER A 863 -17.19 27.52 55.27
CA SER A 863 -18.21 27.00 56.17
C SER A 863 -19.43 26.43 55.44
N GLU A 864 -19.50 26.62 54.11
CA GLU A 864 -20.56 26.18 53.23
C GLU A 864 -20.60 24.64 53.17
N THR A 865 -21.70 24.02 53.62
CA THR A 865 -21.82 22.55 53.72
C THR A 865 -22.65 21.92 52.59
N THR A 866 -23.04 22.70 51.59
CA THR A 866 -23.87 22.26 50.45
C THR A 866 -23.14 22.44 49.12
N GLY A 867 -23.67 21.83 48.05
CA GLY A 867 -23.07 21.93 46.71
C GLY A 867 -21.69 21.27 46.62
N LYS A 868 -20.75 21.88 45.88
CA LYS A 868 -19.38 21.36 45.69
C LYS A 868 -18.60 21.21 46.99
N PHE A 869 -18.92 22.03 47.99
CA PHE A 869 -18.29 21.95 49.29
C PHE A 869 -18.91 20.85 50.17
N GLY A 870 -20.13 20.38 49.87
CA GLY A 870 -20.81 19.30 50.58
C GLY A 870 -20.70 17.93 49.91
N ALA A 871 -19.79 17.72 48.97
CA ALA A 871 -19.61 16.41 48.33
C ALA A 871 -18.16 16.18 47.92
N TYR A 872 -17.81 14.91 47.78
CA TYR A 872 -16.46 14.48 47.41
C TYR A 872 -16.26 14.67 45.90
N TYR A 873 -15.85 15.88 45.52
CA TYR A 873 -15.47 16.23 44.16
C TYR A 873 -13.95 16.25 44.01
N GLU A 874 -13.47 16.05 42.78
CA GLU A 874 -12.04 16.09 42.45
C GLU A 874 -11.42 17.47 42.65
N ASP A 875 -12.22 18.54 42.63
CA ASP A 875 -11.81 19.89 43.01
C ASP A 875 -13.03 20.75 43.40
N ALA A 876 -13.23 20.96 44.70
CA ALA A 876 -14.34 21.80 45.18
C ALA A 876 -14.10 23.30 44.94
N PHE A 877 -12.86 23.71 44.69
CA PHE A 877 -12.46 25.11 44.56
C PHE A 877 -12.38 25.58 43.11
N LYS A 878 -12.33 24.69 42.12
CA LYS A 878 -12.12 25.02 40.69
C LYS A 878 -12.87 26.26 40.17
N ASP A 879 -14.14 26.40 40.52
CA ASP A 879 -14.99 27.52 40.07
C ASP A 879 -15.38 28.48 41.21
N TYR A 880 -14.62 28.47 42.31
CA TYR A 880 -14.87 29.34 43.45
C TYR A 880 -14.33 30.76 43.21
N GLY A 881 -15.03 31.77 43.69
CA GLY A 881 -14.77 33.18 43.37
C GLY A 881 -15.59 33.65 42.17
N GLU A 882 -15.96 34.93 42.13
CA GLU A 882 -16.80 35.51 41.06
C GLU A 882 -16.08 35.50 39.70
N ASP A 883 -14.75 35.41 39.72
CA ASP A 883 -13.86 35.34 38.56
C ASP A 883 -13.41 33.91 38.20
N GLY A 884 -13.86 32.89 38.97
CA GLY A 884 -13.42 31.52 38.79
C GLY A 884 -11.94 31.27 39.12
N SER A 885 -11.29 32.16 39.88
CA SER A 885 -9.87 32.04 40.27
C SER A 885 -9.58 30.92 41.28
N GLY A 886 -10.63 30.31 41.83
CA GLY A 886 -10.57 29.31 42.89
C GLY A 886 -10.38 29.88 44.29
N PHE A 887 -10.34 31.21 44.43
CA PHE A 887 -10.27 31.89 45.72
C PHE A 887 -10.98 33.25 45.70
N ASN A 888 -11.14 33.85 46.89
CA ASN A 888 -11.56 35.23 47.03
C ASN A 888 -10.75 35.88 48.17
N ALA A 889 -9.76 36.69 47.76
CA ALA A 889 -8.82 37.35 48.65
C ALA A 889 -9.50 38.35 49.59
N THR A 890 -10.53 39.06 49.10
CA THR A 890 -11.28 40.08 49.86
C THR A 890 -12.04 39.49 51.04
N VAL A 891 -12.47 38.23 50.94
CA VAL A 891 -13.13 37.50 52.04
C VAL A 891 -12.20 36.54 52.78
N GLY A 892 -10.98 36.33 52.28
CA GLY A 892 -9.95 35.48 52.90
C GLY A 892 -10.23 33.98 52.79
N LYS A 893 -10.96 33.54 51.76
CA LYS A 893 -11.38 32.14 51.58
C LYS A 893 -10.98 31.60 50.20
N GLY A 894 -10.81 30.29 50.08
CA GLY A 894 -10.51 29.59 48.83
C GLY A 894 -9.32 28.66 48.90
N ASP A 895 -8.79 28.30 47.73
CA ASP A 895 -7.58 27.50 47.59
C ASP A 895 -6.32 28.36 47.80
N ILE A 896 -5.58 28.10 48.88
CA ILE A 896 -4.36 28.85 49.21
C ILE A 896 -3.23 28.64 48.18
N CYS A 897 -3.12 27.46 47.57
CA CYS A 897 -2.09 27.20 46.56
C CYS A 897 -2.33 28.05 45.31
N ARG A 898 -3.60 28.20 44.90
CA ARG A 898 -3.99 29.09 43.79
C ARG A 898 -3.73 30.55 44.12
N TYR A 899 -4.01 30.97 45.35
CA TYR A 899 -3.71 32.32 45.81
C TYR A 899 -2.20 32.64 45.75
N ILE A 900 -1.34 31.74 46.25
CA ILE A 900 0.13 31.90 46.19
C ILE A 900 0.60 32.00 44.73
N SER A 901 0.01 31.20 43.84
CA SER A 901 0.30 31.22 42.39
C SER A 901 -0.08 32.56 41.75
N ALA A 902 -1.29 33.05 42.02
CA ALA A 902 -1.79 34.33 41.52
C ALA A 902 -0.98 35.54 42.02
N ARG A 903 -0.29 35.40 43.16
CA ARG A 903 0.64 36.39 43.69
C ARG A 903 2.04 36.33 43.07
N HIS A 904 2.33 35.31 42.26
CA HIS A 904 3.65 35.01 41.71
C HIS A 904 4.74 34.83 42.78
N TRP A 905 4.35 34.35 43.97
CA TRP A 905 5.31 34.07 45.06
C TRP A 905 6.06 32.75 44.87
N VAL A 906 5.58 31.91 43.95
CA VAL A 906 6.23 30.72 43.44
C VAL A 906 6.10 30.70 41.92
N SER A 907 6.98 29.96 41.24
CA SER A 907 6.87 29.73 39.80
C SER A 907 5.87 28.61 39.49
N GLY A 908 5.01 28.83 38.50
CA GLY A 908 3.98 27.88 38.07
C GLY A 908 2.61 28.10 38.71
N ASN A 909 1.62 27.39 38.20
CA ASN A 909 0.26 27.37 38.74
C ASN A 909 0.10 26.15 39.65
N TRP A 910 -0.41 26.38 40.85
CA TRP A 910 -0.51 25.38 41.91
C TRP A 910 -1.90 25.40 42.52
N ARG A 911 -2.37 24.24 42.93
CA ARG A 911 -3.65 24.04 43.62
C ARG A 911 -3.52 23.06 44.78
N LEU A 912 -4.56 22.99 45.60
CA LEU A 912 -4.72 21.91 46.56
C LEU A 912 -4.83 20.56 45.81
N PRO A 913 -4.13 19.51 46.26
CA PRO A 913 -4.24 18.20 45.65
C PRO A 913 -5.57 17.52 46.00
N SER A 914 -6.02 16.65 45.10
CA SER A 914 -7.17 15.80 45.31
C SER A 914 -6.80 14.54 46.11
N PRO A 915 -7.79 13.91 46.76
CA PRO A 915 -7.63 12.60 47.40
C PRO A 915 -7.13 11.52 46.44
N ALA A 916 -7.55 11.57 45.17
CA ALA A 916 -7.14 10.63 44.15
C ALA A 916 -5.64 10.77 43.80
N GLU A 917 -5.13 12.01 43.75
CA GLU A 917 -3.72 12.28 43.50
C GLU A 917 -2.83 11.78 44.65
N TYR A 918 -3.24 11.99 45.90
CA TYR A 918 -2.57 11.38 47.04
C TYR A 918 -2.61 9.86 47.00
N THR A 919 -3.74 9.27 46.58
CA THR A 919 -3.87 7.82 46.42
C THR A 919 -2.88 7.29 45.38
N LYS A 920 -2.76 7.98 44.25
CA LYS A 920 -1.78 7.65 43.21
C LYS A 920 -0.35 7.73 43.75
N LEU A 921 0.01 8.84 44.37
CA LEU A 921 1.35 9.05 44.96
C LEU A 921 1.70 7.98 46.01
N ASN A 922 0.72 7.55 46.80
CA ASN A 922 0.90 6.48 47.78
C ASN A 922 1.07 5.08 47.13
N ASN A 923 0.38 4.82 46.03
CA ASN A 923 0.45 3.55 45.29
C ASN A 923 1.77 3.36 44.53
N GLU A 924 2.49 4.45 44.26
CA GLU A 924 3.87 4.45 43.74
C GLU A 924 4.92 4.00 44.80
N GLY A 925 4.48 3.46 45.93
CA GLY A 925 5.32 2.97 47.02
C GLY A 925 5.53 4.01 48.13
N ASN A 926 5.60 3.53 49.37
CA ASN A 926 5.82 4.38 50.55
C ASN A 926 6.66 3.70 51.63
N VAL A 927 7.47 4.49 52.34
CA VAL A 927 8.33 4.02 53.44
C VAL A 927 8.22 4.96 54.64
N SER A 928 7.74 4.43 55.76
CA SER A 928 7.68 5.13 57.05
C SER A 928 9.08 5.31 57.65
N THR A 929 9.39 6.50 58.18
CA THR A 929 10.71 6.80 58.75
C THR A 929 10.65 7.83 59.87
N GLY A 930 11.60 7.77 60.82
CA GLY A 930 11.68 8.63 61.99
C GLY A 930 10.62 8.27 63.02
N GLY A 931 11.04 7.78 64.19
CA GLY A 931 10.12 7.24 65.20
C GLY A 931 8.97 8.20 65.53
N PHE A 932 7.75 7.78 65.19
CA PHE A 932 6.56 8.58 65.40
C PHE A 932 6.28 8.70 66.90
N SER A 933 6.34 9.92 67.42
CA SER A 933 6.19 10.24 68.84
C SER A 933 5.72 11.67 69.01
N THR A 934 5.06 11.95 70.13
CA THR A 934 4.59 13.29 70.45
C THR A 934 5.77 14.21 70.74
N VAL A 935 5.95 15.24 69.92
CA VAL A 935 6.93 16.32 70.18
C VAL A 935 6.22 17.67 70.33
N THR A 936 6.69 18.47 71.29
CA THR A 936 6.27 19.88 71.41
C THR A 936 7.19 20.72 70.54
N VAL A 937 6.63 21.43 69.57
CA VAL A 937 7.38 22.40 68.76
C VAL A 937 7.85 23.54 69.69
N PRO A 938 9.16 23.86 69.74
CA PRO A 938 9.67 24.99 70.54
C PRO A 938 9.14 26.33 70.02
N ASP A 939 9.10 27.35 70.87
CA ASP A 939 8.90 28.72 70.41
C ASP A 939 10.11 29.20 69.57
N GLY A 940 9.91 30.31 68.85
CA GLY A 940 10.94 30.90 67.97
C GLY A 940 10.40 31.18 66.58
N ASP A 941 11.03 32.14 65.90
CA ASP A 941 10.59 32.67 64.60
C ASP A 941 10.52 31.57 63.54
N ASP A 942 11.58 30.78 63.36
CA ASP A 942 11.62 29.70 62.35
C ASP A 942 10.48 28.69 62.53
N ASN A 943 10.23 28.27 63.78
CA ASN A 943 9.15 27.33 64.09
C ASN A 943 7.77 27.97 63.89
N ALA A 944 7.60 29.23 64.30
CA ALA A 944 6.37 29.97 64.07
C ALA A 944 6.10 30.18 62.58
N TYR A 945 7.14 30.23 61.74
CA TYR A 945 7.05 30.36 60.30
C TYR A 945 6.92 29.02 59.56
N GLY A 946 6.86 27.90 60.30
CA GLY A 946 6.63 26.56 59.77
C GLY A 946 7.89 25.75 59.43
N TYR A 947 9.09 26.25 59.75
CA TYR A 947 10.37 25.58 59.46
C TYR A 947 10.77 24.49 60.46
N TYR A 948 9.89 24.15 61.42
CA TYR A 948 10.17 23.03 62.32
C TYR A 948 10.36 21.75 61.51
N LYS A 949 11.54 21.13 61.64
CA LYS A 949 11.92 19.93 60.88
C LYS A 949 11.35 18.68 61.55
N CYS A 950 10.30 18.12 60.97
CA CYS A 950 9.76 16.86 61.44
C CYS A 950 10.76 15.73 61.16
N ASN A 951 11.05 14.94 62.19
CA ASN A 951 11.90 13.77 62.10
C ASN A 951 11.11 12.56 61.57
N ALA A 952 9.83 12.46 61.92
CA ALA A 952 8.92 11.39 61.52
C ALA A 952 8.12 11.78 60.27
N GLY A 953 7.79 10.80 59.44
CA GLY A 953 7.01 10.98 58.21
C GLY A 953 7.12 9.81 57.25
N TYR A 954 6.73 10.04 56.00
CA TYR A 954 6.78 9.04 54.94
C TYR A 954 7.57 9.54 53.74
N TRP A 955 8.39 8.65 53.18
CA TRP A 955 8.76 8.72 51.78
C TRP A 955 7.61 8.18 50.94
N VAL A 956 7.21 8.90 49.90
CA VAL A 956 6.17 8.48 48.95
C VAL A 956 6.65 8.71 47.51
N GLY A 957 6.13 7.93 46.56
CA GLY A 957 6.56 7.98 45.16
C GLY A 957 7.96 7.40 44.93
N THR A 958 8.34 6.35 45.66
CA THR A 958 9.73 5.85 45.67
C THR A 958 9.93 4.38 45.35
N ASN A 959 8.88 3.58 45.09
CA ASN A 959 8.99 2.13 44.90
C ASN A 959 9.91 1.46 45.94
N ASP A 960 9.72 1.82 47.22
CA ASP A 960 10.50 1.36 48.39
C ASP A 960 11.93 1.92 48.57
N ASN A 961 12.39 2.83 47.71
CA ASN A 961 13.65 3.56 47.92
C ASN A 961 13.48 4.77 48.86
N THR A 962 14.56 5.22 49.52
CA THR A 962 14.50 6.38 50.41
C THR A 962 15.71 7.30 50.21
N SER A 963 15.52 8.62 50.29
CA SER A 963 16.64 9.55 50.34
C SER A 963 17.26 9.57 51.74
N LEU A 964 18.58 9.72 51.81
CA LEU A 964 19.31 9.79 53.08
C LEU A 964 18.97 11.08 53.86
N ASP A 965 18.72 12.17 53.15
CA ASP A 965 18.43 13.48 53.73
C ASP A 965 16.95 13.86 53.51
N LYS A 966 16.19 13.88 54.61
CA LYS A 966 14.78 14.30 54.63
C LYS A 966 14.59 15.79 54.38
N SER A 967 15.60 16.60 54.68
CA SER A 967 15.55 18.04 54.49
C SER A 967 15.82 18.44 53.06
N ASN A 968 16.68 17.70 52.36
CA ASN A 968 16.99 17.90 50.96
C ASN A 968 16.96 16.58 50.16
N PRO A 969 15.76 16.04 49.89
CA PRO A 969 15.61 14.77 49.19
C PRO A 969 16.14 14.81 47.77
N THR A 970 16.99 13.86 47.45
CA THR A 970 17.47 13.55 46.09
C THR A 970 16.52 12.68 45.30
N MET A 971 15.55 12.03 45.95
CA MET A 971 14.55 11.17 45.31
C MET A 971 13.30 11.08 46.19
N GLY A 972 12.15 10.87 45.57
CA GLY A 972 10.87 10.80 46.28
C GLY A 972 10.39 12.11 46.88
N ILE A 973 9.19 12.06 47.45
CA ILE A 973 8.61 13.16 48.22
C ILE A 973 8.57 12.75 49.68
N PHE A 974 9.02 13.64 50.57
CA PHE A 974 8.89 13.45 52.01
C PHE A 974 7.64 14.17 52.52
N LEU A 975 6.70 13.41 53.08
CA LEU A 975 5.53 13.93 53.80
C LEU A 975 5.83 13.93 55.30
N PRO A 976 6.12 15.10 55.92
CA PRO A 976 6.44 15.19 57.34
C PRO A 976 5.21 14.93 58.20
N ALA A 977 5.35 14.28 59.36
CA ALA A 977 4.26 14.17 60.33
C ALA A 977 4.05 15.53 61.03
N GLU A 978 3.35 16.46 60.37
CA GLU A 978 3.22 17.86 60.79
C GLU A 978 2.28 18.08 61.99
N GLY A 979 1.41 17.12 62.30
CA GLY A 979 0.40 17.25 63.34
C GLY A 979 -0.82 18.08 62.92
N VAL A 980 -1.67 18.37 63.90
CA VAL A 980 -2.94 19.08 63.72
C VAL A 980 -3.27 19.91 64.96
N ARG A 981 -3.97 21.03 64.76
CA ARG A 981 -4.56 21.82 65.84
C ARG A 981 -6.09 21.63 65.91
N HIS A 982 -6.55 21.03 67.01
CA HIS A 982 -7.98 20.75 67.25
C HIS A 982 -8.79 21.93 67.77
N THR A 983 -10.10 21.99 67.48
CA THR A 983 -10.96 23.16 67.76
C THR A 983 -11.56 23.20 69.16
N THR A 984 -11.79 22.03 69.77
CA THR A 984 -12.44 21.88 71.08
C THR A 984 -11.46 21.60 72.24
N GLN A 985 -10.16 21.45 71.96
CA GLN A 985 -9.16 21.08 72.97
C GLN A 985 -8.36 22.30 73.41
N LYS A 986 -8.64 22.81 74.62
CA LYS A 986 -8.01 24.03 75.18
C LYS A 986 -6.53 23.91 75.55
N ALA A 987 -5.92 22.74 75.49
CA ALA A 987 -4.48 22.58 75.64
C ALA A 987 -4.11 21.15 75.25
N ARG A 988 -3.65 20.93 74.03
CA ARG A 988 -2.76 19.81 73.75
C ARG A 988 -1.84 20.21 72.60
N LEU A 989 -0.56 20.29 72.96
CA LEU A 989 0.64 20.01 72.17
C LEU A 989 0.42 20.13 70.66
N LEU A 990 1.06 21.11 70.03
CA LEU A 990 1.24 21.14 68.59
C LEU A 990 2.08 19.90 68.22
N VAL A 991 1.41 18.77 67.98
CA VAL A 991 2.06 17.45 67.97
C VAL A 991 2.72 17.22 66.62
N ALA A 992 3.89 17.80 66.42
CA ALA A 992 4.76 17.32 65.37
C ALA A 992 5.24 15.89 65.71
N ASN A 993 5.57 15.12 64.68
CA ASN A 993 6.10 13.75 64.73
C ASN A 993 5.15 12.63 65.18
N LYS A 994 3.88 12.88 65.58
CA LYS A 994 2.98 11.78 66.02
C LYS A 994 2.10 11.23 64.90
N GLU A 995 1.57 12.11 64.07
CA GLU A 995 0.67 11.83 62.96
C GLU A 995 0.71 13.04 62.01
N GLY A 996 0.39 12.82 60.74
CA GLY A 996 0.30 13.88 59.76
C GLY A 996 -1.09 13.98 59.14
N TYR A 997 -1.46 15.22 58.84
CA TYR A 997 -2.65 15.62 58.15
C TYR A 997 -2.28 16.63 57.07
N LEU A 998 -2.76 16.40 55.86
CA LEU A 998 -2.67 17.37 54.77
C LEU A 998 -4.04 17.62 54.18
N TRP A 999 -4.43 18.89 54.04
CA TRP A 999 -5.68 19.24 53.38
C TRP A 999 -5.69 18.81 51.91
N THR A 1000 -6.87 18.35 51.45
CA THR A 1000 -7.16 18.13 50.04
C THR A 1000 -8.18 19.15 49.55
N ASN A 1001 -8.34 19.25 48.24
CA ASN A 1001 -9.34 20.12 47.60
C ASN A 1001 -10.79 19.57 47.69
N ALA A 1002 -11.01 18.41 48.33
CA ALA A 1002 -12.31 17.74 48.35
C ALA A 1002 -13.18 18.22 49.51
N GLY A 1003 -14.42 18.61 49.18
CA GLY A 1003 -15.49 18.77 50.15
C GLY A 1003 -16.00 17.42 50.68
N VAL A 1004 -16.68 17.43 51.81
CA VAL A 1004 -17.28 16.22 52.40
C VAL A 1004 -18.70 16.55 52.87
N ALA A 1005 -19.63 15.61 52.64
CA ALA A 1005 -21.07 15.79 52.87
C ALA A 1005 -21.48 15.89 54.35
N SER A 1006 -20.60 15.52 55.27
CA SER A 1006 -20.86 15.71 56.70
C SER A 1006 -20.74 17.19 57.07
N ASN A 1007 -21.79 17.72 57.71
CA ASN A 1007 -21.94 19.11 58.14
C ASN A 1007 -20.69 19.65 58.88
N GLY A 1008 -19.74 20.24 58.14
CA GLY A 1008 -18.55 20.89 58.68
C GLY A 1008 -17.20 20.17 58.50
N TYR A 1009 -17.09 19.14 57.66
CA TYR A 1009 -15.83 18.39 57.44
C TYR A 1009 -15.19 18.67 56.07
N GLY A 1010 -13.86 18.72 56.02
CA GLY A 1010 -13.04 18.84 54.80
C GLY A 1010 -12.22 17.58 54.57
N GLY A 1011 -11.83 17.32 53.32
CA GLY A 1011 -11.01 16.17 52.95
C GLY A 1011 -9.56 16.31 53.40
N VAL A 1012 -8.98 15.23 53.92
CA VAL A 1012 -7.57 15.16 54.33
C VAL A 1012 -6.92 13.84 53.93
N THR A 1013 -5.61 13.89 53.70
CA THR A 1013 -4.74 12.72 53.76
C THR A 1013 -4.20 12.59 55.18
N LEU A 1014 -4.46 11.45 55.83
CA LEU A 1014 -3.99 11.12 57.18
C LEU A 1014 -2.88 10.07 57.08
N PHE A 1015 -1.77 10.28 57.77
CA PHE A 1015 -0.72 9.27 57.88
C PHE A 1015 -0.25 9.09 59.33
N THR A 1016 -0.16 7.82 59.72
CA THR A 1016 0.16 7.35 61.08
C THR A 1016 1.35 6.41 61.04
N THR A 1017 1.77 5.86 62.18
CA THR A 1017 2.93 4.95 62.23
C THR A 1017 2.79 3.71 61.33
N SER A 1018 1.57 3.29 61.03
CA SER A 1018 1.26 2.02 60.37
C SER A 1018 0.58 2.15 59.00
N SER A 1019 0.15 3.35 58.60
CA SER A 1019 -0.61 3.52 57.35
C SER A 1019 -0.67 4.96 56.86
N ILE A 1020 -0.81 5.12 55.55
CA ILE A 1020 -1.32 6.33 54.89
C ILE A 1020 -2.76 6.06 54.43
N SER A 1021 -3.67 6.97 54.77
CA SER A 1021 -5.09 6.95 54.42
C SER A 1021 -5.41 8.24 53.66
N THR A 1022 -5.59 8.14 52.34
CA THR A 1022 -5.67 9.28 51.41
C THR A 1022 -7.07 9.86 51.23
N SER A 1023 -8.09 9.21 51.81
CA SER A 1023 -9.49 9.63 51.70
C SER A 1023 -10.15 9.72 53.08
N GLN A 1024 -9.62 10.59 53.95
CA GLN A 1024 -10.19 10.85 55.27
C GLN A 1024 -10.89 12.22 55.30
N SER A 1025 -11.63 12.49 56.38
CA SER A 1025 -12.27 13.78 56.60
C SER A 1025 -12.11 14.23 58.04
N ILE A 1026 -11.96 15.53 58.25
CA ILE A 1026 -11.83 16.13 59.58
C ILE A 1026 -12.51 17.51 59.61
N ASP A 1027 -12.89 17.98 60.79
CA ASP A 1027 -13.56 19.28 60.96
C ASP A 1027 -12.75 20.40 60.28
N ARG A 1028 -13.42 21.19 59.44
CA ARG A 1028 -12.80 22.27 58.64
C ARG A 1028 -12.15 23.36 59.47
N THR A 1029 -12.56 23.48 60.73
CA THR A 1029 -12.04 24.49 61.64
C THR A 1029 -10.70 24.09 62.26
N HIS A 1030 -10.18 22.89 61.97
CA HIS A 1030 -8.84 22.46 62.38
C HIS A 1030 -7.73 23.21 61.64
N GLY A 1031 -6.61 23.42 62.33
CA GLY A 1031 -5.40 23.99 61.73
C GLY A 1031 -4.50 22.87 61.24
N ILE A 1032 -4.32 22.77 59.92
CA ILE A 1032 -3.56 21.71 59.25
C ILE A 1032 -2.67 22.33 58.16
N ALA A 1033 -1.52 21.72 57.89
CA ALA A 1033 -0.62 22.18 56.84
C ALA A 1033 -1.16 21.84 55.44
N VAL A 1034 -0.53 22.45 54.45
CA VAL A 1034 -0.87 22.26 53.03
C VAL A 1034 0.39 21.91 52.24
N ARG A 1035 0.25 20.93 51.36
CA ARG A 1035 1.21 20.53 50.34
C ARG A 1035 0.55 20.75 48.98
N CYS A 1036 1.13 21.60 48.15
CA CYS A 1036 0.55 21.94 46.85
C CYS A 1036 0.95 20.94 45.75
N ILE A 1037 0.10 20.84 44.72
CA ILE A 1037 0.40 20.15 43.46
C ILE A 1037 0.24 21.14 42.30
N ARG A 1038 1.01 20.98 41.22
CA ARG A 1038 0.86 21.78 40.01
C ARG A 1038 -0.53 21.55 39.42
N GLU A 1039 -1.14 22.63 38.96
CA GLU A 1039 -2.49 22.62 38.41
C GLU A 1039 -2.60 21.86 37.11
#